data_AF-A0A8H3FBT8-F1
#
_entry.id   AF-A0A8H3FBT8-F1
#
_cell.length_a   1.000
_cell.length_b   1.000
_cell.length_c   1.000
_cell.angle_alpha   90.00
_cell.angle_beta   90.00
_cell.angle_gamma   90.00
#
_symmetry.space_group_name_H-M   'P 1'
#
loop_
_entity.id
_entity.type
_entity.pdbx_description
1 polymer ?
#
loop_
_entity_poly.entity_id
_entity_poly.type
_entity_poly.pdbx_seq_one_letter_code
_entity_poly.pdbx_strand_id
1 'polypeptide(L)'
;MTWRLSRHPKNISQNIIGLSSLDMVFSEAIRFLGHTALRYPARRAQRSLYSIWSRRIGHELNSSKPYSRQLAKIQMSTIGVENTKKSLYDVSFLSDVVVIGGGACGVAVVTQLIERVKQGRMLRSITLVEKSKKIGPGLAYSDACVGTILNMHASTMGIYADDPEHFTRWMGKHLPSLKDMSFPPRHIYGIYLSSVLDSVGKDATQLGVVFRVVDDETADLNPVDAHLDVILARGTKIQTPSVVLAFGNFLATVHQELVGSPGFFSPAWPLDRLRVIPSGASVSILGSGLTAIDVAIFLAENGHKGSITFVSRNGRLPKVQGIASPYQRRYILHSLARDVETSEGGALGKVISTIKREIEILDGNKHYKWSKIKVLQDPLEEFRADITSAENGLVSWQSIIKATAPVIERYWNCMTLMEKENFLREHMSIWLTYRHAIPLENARKILALMEKGQLRVVRSAVKTRWDGHHFSVATTGGDILSEYFIEAAGQEYNSHMIESPLVKRLLTKGIVNSHPAGGISVNFSTLLASKSIHVIGSMTRGTHFYTNAIDRNAAHASRIADSITASPPRRPLHLAFFVGSDLFSHLMVSKLVPRLVAQGHTPFIFLPEDKVKRKATSPELRELGFFERQLLQDQIIPFLRSSPSGGAACLTVDQIGAHYGLLVQRLKSVNDPSFLDTLSEHHIDAGFSLRCYQRFGKNIINHFAAPRALLNLHPGTLPSYRGVMTAVRAMINKEPTFGYSLHHISSSYDSGPVLDIRTAPIDYQKSMLHYMGDVYPIGVEMVLDAVENLARGKDMPAVEQDEARSRYYTFPTEEELEVMRQKGVRLVDAGAVEEVLVGSFAGGEGRDALRRLVRAAVRKWYDSQVTEAATQPNA
;
A
#
# COMPACT_ATOMS: atom_id res chain seq x y z
N MET A 1 -65.40 2.99 -7.16
CA MET A 1 -65.47 1.80 -6.29
C MET A 1 -64.42 1.97 -5.20
N THR A 2 -64.48 2.94 -4.27
CA THR A 2 -65.42 3.12 -3.14
C THR A 2 -65.72 1.83 -2.38
N TRP A 3 -65.13 1.68 -1.18
CA TRP A 3 -65.82 1.33 0.07
C TRP A 3 -64.94 1.75 1.27
N ARG A 4 -65.44 2.73 2.04
CA ARG A 4 -65.10 2.98 3.45
C ARG A 4 -66.07 2.16 4.30
N LEU A 5 -65.66 1.74 5.50
CA LEU A 5 -66.46 1.92 6.72
C LEU A 5 -65.63 1.71 7.99
N SER A 6 -65.76 2.70 8.85
CA SER A 6 -65.29 2.85 10.24
C SER A 6 -66.05 1.97 11.23
N ARG A 7 -65.47 1.70 12.41
CA ARG A 7 -66.06 2.01 13.73
C ARG A 7 -65.12 1.67 14.91
N HIS A 8 -64.82 2.68 15.72
CA HIS A 8 -64.51 2.59 17.17
C HIS A 8 -65.84 2.70 17.94
N PRO A 9 -65.96 2.25 19.22
CA PRO A 9 -65.64 3.15 20.35
C PRO A 9 -65.17 2.51 21.71
N LYS A 10 -64.35 3.31 22.41
CA LYS A 10 -64.34 3.70 23.85
C LYS A 10 -64.11 2.70 25.02
N ASN A 11 -63.00 2.93 25.72
CA ASN A 11 -62.77 3.15 27.16
C ASN A 11 -63.69 2.49 28.21
N ILE A 12 -63.08 1.67 29.09
CA ILE A 12 -63.25 1.71 30.57
C ILE A 12 -61.89 1.40 31.23
N SER A 13 -61.68 1.99 32.40
CA SER A 13 -60.46 2.27 33.16
C SER A 13 -60.11 1.30 34.31
N GLN A 14 -58.83 1.39 34.75
CA GLN A 14 -58.28 1.25 36.12
C GLN A 14 -57.76 -0.11 36.68
N ASN A 15 -56.65 0.04 37.44
CA ASN A 15 -55.90 -0.84 38.38
C ASN A 15 -54.88 -1.79 37.73
N ILE A 16 -53.54 -1.60 37.79
CA ILE A 16 -52.54 -1.44 38.89
C ILE A 16 -52.44 -2.68 39.81
N ILE A 17 -51.18 -3.13 39.99
CA ILE A 17 -50.62 -4.20 40.86
C ILE A 17 -50.66 -5.61 40.24
N GLY A 18 -49.57 -6.38 40.10
CA GLY A 18 -48.22 -6.22 40.61
C GLY A 18 -47.20 -7.20 39.99
N LEU A 19 -45.94 -6.78 40.08
CA LEU A 19 -44.72 -7.50 39.77
C LEU A 19 -44.28 -8.37 40.96
N SER A 20 -43.92 -9.62 40.70
CA SER A 20 -43.01 -10.47 41.50
C SER A 20 -42.64 -11.63 40.57
N SER A 21 -41.39 -11.99 40.28
CA SER A 21 -40.26 -12.18 41.17
C SER A 21 -39.01 -12.46 40.32
N LEU A 22 -38.00 -11.59 40.37
CA LEU A 22 -36.61 -11.95 40.01
C LEU A 22 -35.56 -10.92 40.51
N ASP A 23 -35.91 -10.12 41.54
CA ASP A 23 -35.01 -9.18 42.23
C ASP A 23 -34.46 -9.70 43.57
N MET A 24 -34.64 -11.00 43.85
CA MET A 24 -34.29 -11.61 45.14
C MET A 24 -32.96 -12.40 45.12
N VAL A 25 -31.98 -11.97 44.32
CA VAL A 25 -30.61 -12.53 44.35
C VAL A 25 -29.51 -11.46 44.41
N PHE A 26 -29.81 -10.17 44.20
CA PHE A 26 -28.80 -9.10 44.28
C PHE A 26 -28.83 -8.29 45.59
N SER A 27 -29.86 -8.44 46.43
CA SER A 27 -30.01 -7.68 47.69
C SER A 27 -29.30 -8.29 48.91
N GLU A 28 -28.72 -9.49 48.81
CA GLU A 28 -28.03 -10.15 49.93
C GLU A 28 -26.50 -10.00 49.89
N ALA A 29 -25.90 -9.61 48.76
CA ALA A 29 -24.46 -9.35 48.67
C ALA A 29 -24.06 -7.94 49.15
N ILE A 30 -25.02 -6.99 49.18
CA ILE A 30 -24.77 -5.59 49.60
C ILE A 30 -24.95 -5.41 51.12
N ARG A 31 -25.51 -6.40 51.82
CA ARG A 31 -25.75 -6.35 53.28
C ARG A 31 -24.59 -6.80 54.16
N PHE A 32 -23.48 -7.29 53.59
CA PHE A 32 -22.34 -7.77 54.38
C PHE A 32 -21.15 -6.80 54.46
N LEU A 33 -21.20 -5.64 53.78
CA LEU A 33 -20.07 -4.69 53.76
C LEU A 33 -20.51 -3.22 53.82
N GLY A 34 -21.28 -2.88 54.85
CA GLY A 34 -21.62 -1.48 55.19
C GLY A 34 -21.56 -1.25 56.69
N HIS A 35 -20.56 -0.44 57.11
CA HIS A 35 -20.35 0.20 58.42
C HIS A 35 -19.57 -0.56 59.51
N THR A 36 -18.25 -0.41 59.45
CA THR A 36 -17.49 0.20 60.56
C THR A 36 -16.33 1.00 59.98
N ALA A 37 -16.16 2.23 60.46
CA ALA A 37 -15.20 3.20 59.96
C ALA A 37 -13.79 2.95 60.53
N LEU A 38 -12.80 3.56 59.85
CA LEU A 38 -11.44 3.95 60.29
C LEU A 38 -10.25 3.08 59.83
N ARG A 39 -9.48 3.69 58.89
CA ARG A 39 -8.04 3.56 58.57
C ARG A 39 -7.54 2.30 57.84
N TYR A 40 -6.74 2.55 56.79
CA TYR A 40 -5.82 1.70 55.97
C TYR A 40 -6.26 1.24 54.56
N PRO A 41 -5.34 1.25 53.56
CA PRO A 41 -5.69 1.38 52.15
C PRO A 41 -5.90 0.06 51.40
N ALA A 42 -6.92 0.07 50.54
CA ALA A 42 -7.24 -0.95 49.56
C ALA A 42 -6.12 -1.14 48.52
N ARG A 43 -5.24 -2.12 48.72
CA ARG A 43 -4.33 -2.67 47.68
C ARG A 43 -4.36 -4.20 47.57
N ARG A 44 -5.14 -4.90 48.39
CA ARG A 44 -5.14 -6.38 48.43
C ARG A 44 -6.36 -7.05 47.78
N ALA A 45 -7.49 -6.34 47.60
CA ALA A 45 -8.70 -6.91 46.99
C ALA A 45 -8.66 -7.00 45.44
N GLN A 46 -7.87 -6.16 44.77
CA GLN A 46 -7.68 -6.25 43.30
C GLN A 46 -6.90 -7.49 42.85
N ARG A 47 -6.06 -8.10 43.72
CA ARG A 47 -5.26 -9.28 43.37
C ARG A 47 -6.06 -10.59 43.35
N SER A 48 -7.19 -10.66 44.03
CA SER A 48 -8.01 -11.89 44.10
C SER A 48 -8.91 -12.05 42.87
N LEU A 49 -9.55 -10.97 42.41
CA LEU A 49 -10.30 -10.95 41.14
C LEU A 49 -9.37 -11.14 39.93
N TYR A 50 -8.13 -10.66 40.01
CA TYR A 50 -7.08 -10.90 39.02
C TYR A 50 -6.76 -12.40 38.84
N SER A 51 -6.75 -13.20 39.91
CA SER A 51 -6.47 -14.65 39.79
C SER A 51 -7.64 -15.46 39.24
N ILE A 52 -8.88 -14.97 39.40
CA ILE A 52 -10.08 -15.64 38.90
C ILE A 52 -10.28 -15.29 37.42
N TRP A 53 -10.01 -14.03 37.03
CA TRP A 53 -10.06 -13.59 35.63
C TRP A 53 -8.91 -14.18 34.80
N SER A 54 -7.69 -14.30 35.37
CA SER A 54 -6.55 -14.96 34.72
C SER A 54 -6.74 -16.48 34.57
N ARG A 55 -7.48 -17.14 35.47
CA ARG A 55 -7.82 -18.57 35.34
C ARG A 55 -8.87 -18.83 34.28
N ARG A 56 -9.83 -17.91 34.06
CA ARG A 56 -10.87 -18.05 33.03
C ARG A 56 -10.31 -17.85 31.61
N ILE A 57 -9.40 -16.88 31.42
CA ILE A 57 -8.66 -16.71 30.15
C ILE A 57 -7.58 -17.79 29.96
N GLY A 58 -6.97 -18.26 31.06
CA GLY A 58 -5.97 -19.33 31.02
C GLY A 58 -6.52 -20.71 30.64
N HIS A 59 -7.81 -20.98 30.88
CA HIS A 59 -8.42 -22.27 30.52
C HIS A 59 -8.93 -22.32 29.07
N GLU A 60 -9.19 -21.18 28.42
CA GLU A 60 -9.61 -21.11 27.01
C GLU A 60 -8.44 -20.90 26.02
N LEU A 61 -7.23 -20.58 26.50
CA LEU A 61 -6.03 -20.37 25.67
C LEU A 61 -4.97 -21.47 25.78
N ASN A 62 -5.27 -22.58 26.46
CA ASN A 62 -4.34 -23.69 26.67
C ASN A 62 -4.32 -24.69 25.50
N SER A 63 -4.35 -24.17 24.27
CA SER A 63 -3.92 -24.89 23.08
C SER A 63 -2.74 -24.14 22.43
N SER A 64 -1.53 -24.59 22.79
CA SER A 64 -0.35 -24.70 21.90
C SER A 64 0.29 -23.47 21.23
N LYS A 65 0.14 -22.21 21.69
CA LYS A 65 0.83 -21.06 21.03
C LYS A 65 1.75 -20.21 21.94
N PRO A 66 3.08 -20.12 21.64
CA PRO A 66 4.10 -19.54 22.53
C PRO A 66 4.09 -18.01 22.71
N TYR A 67 3.25 -17.27 21.98
CA TYR A 67 3.27 -15.79 21.94
C TYR A 67 2.20 -15.09 22.81
N SER A 68 1.36 -15.84 23.54
CA SER A 68 0.23 -15.32 24.33
C SER A 68 0.63 -14.28 25.39
N ARG A 69 1.77 -14.45 26.06
CA ARG A 69 2.28 -13.50 27.09
C ARG A 69 2.70 -12.15 26.51
N GLN A 70 3.21 -12.12 25.28
CA GLN A 70 3.59 -10.87 24.60
C GLN A 70 2.35 -10.09 24.15
N LEU A 71 1.33 -10.80 23.62
CA LEU A 71 0.04 -10.21 23.24
C LEU A 71 -0.67 -9.56 24.44
N ALA A 72 -0.65 -10.21 25.61
CA ALA A 72 -1.22 -9.64 26.83
C ALA A 72 -0.53 -8.32 27.24
N LYS A 73 0.81 -8.20 27.09
CA LYS A 73 1.52 -6.94 27.37
C LYS A 73 1.14 -5.81 26.41
N ILE A 74 1.00 -6.13 25.12
CA ILE A 74 0.59 -5.15 24.09
C ILE A 74 -0.84 -4.67 24.36
N GLN A 75 -1.77 -5.59 24.62
CA GLN A 75 -3.17 -5.27 24.97
C GLN A 75 -3.31 -4.56 26.33
N MET A 76 -2.40 -4.80 27.29
CA MET A 76 -2.41 -4.12 28.59
C MET A 76 -1.78 -2.71 28.55
N SER A 77 -1.03 -2.37 27.50
CA SER A 77 -0.57 -0.99 27.24
C SER A 77 -1.62 -0.10 26.55
N THR A 78 -2.80 -0.64 26.23
CA THR A 78 -3.85 -0.02 25.38
C THR A 78 -4.85 0.85 26.15
N ILE A 79 -4.45 1.53 27.22
CA ILE A 79 -5.34 2.50 27.89
C ILE A 79 -4.55 3.77 28.22
N GLY A 80 -4.52 4.67 27.24
CA GLY A 80 -4.00 6.02 27.35
C GLY A 80 -4.67 6.95 26.34
N VAL A 81 -5.94 6.69 26.02
CA VAL A 81 -6.83 7.69 25.41
C VAL A 81 -7.59 8.28 26.58
N GLU A 82 -7.59 9.60 26.76
CA GLU A 82 -8.40 10.26 27.78
C GLU A 82 -9.87 9.90 27.56
N ASN A 83 -10.33 8.88 28.28
CA ASN A 83 -11.73 8.65 28.55
C ASN A 83 -12.19 9.82 29.40
N THR A 84 -12.58 10.91 28.76
CA THR A 84 -13.45 11.91 29.38
C THR A 84 -14.82 11.27 29.60
N LYS A 85 -14.91 10.37 30.59
CA LYS A 85 -16.17 9.97 31.21
C LYS A 85 -16.69 11.14 32.04
N LYS A 86 -17.09 12.21 31.37
CA LYS A 86 -18.10 13.13 31.89
C LYS A 86 -19.39 12.80 31.14
N SER A 87 -20.45 12.56 31.89
CA SER A 87 -21.82 12.51 31.41
C SER A 87 -22.07 13.70 30.47
N LEU A 88 -22.11 13.45 29.17
CA LEU A 88 -22.40 14.42 28.12
C LEU A 88 -23.54 13.84 27.28
N TYR A 89 -24.69 13.66 27.92
CA TYR A 89 -25.95 13.44 27.23
C TYR A 89 -26.60 14.83 27.15
N ASP A 90 -26.92 15.30 25.93
CA ASP A 90 -27.27 16.67 25.51
C ASP A 90 -26.12 17.68 25.24
N VAL A 91 -25.03 17.25 24.58
CA VAL A 91 -23.98 18.21 24.15
C VAL A 91 -23.78 18.22 22.65
N SER A 92 -23.89 19.41 22.06
CA SER A 92 -23.41 19.67 20.71
C SER A 92 -21.97 20.20 20.76
N PHE A 93 -21.10 19.72 19.88
CA PHE A 93 -19.72 20.21 19.79
C PHE A 93 -19.21 20.24 18.36
N LEU A 94 -18.11 20.97 18.14
CA LEU A 94 -17.46 21.16 16.85
C LEU A 94 -16.30 20.17 16.65
N SER A 95 -16.14 19.69 15.43
CA SER A 95 -14.99 18.91 14.97
C SER A 95 -14.63 19.31 13.55
N ASP A 96 -13.35 19.49 13.21
CA ASP A 96 -12.97 19.83 11.84
C ASP A 96 -13.23 18.64 10.89
N VAL A 97 -13.06 17.41 11.38
CA VAL A 97 -13.41 16.18 10.64
C VAL A 97 -14.10 15.18 11.56
N VAL A 98 -15.11 14.48 11.04
CA VAL A 98 -15.71 13.29 11.67
C VAL A 98 -15.50 12.06 10.80
N VAL A 99 -14.88 11.01 11.34
CA VAL A 99 -14.71 9.71 10.68
C VAL A 99 -15.71 8.74 11.29
N ILE A 100 -16.58 8.15 10.47
CA ILE A 100 -17.61 7.18 10.90
C ILE A 100 -17.16 5.78 10.53
N GLY A 101 -16.88 4.96 11.54
CA GLY A 101 -16.33 3.62 11.43
C GLY A 101 -14.84 3.58 11.81
N GLY A 102 -14.54 2.85 12.87
CA GLY A 102 -13.22 2.64 13.46
C GLY A 102 -12.53 1.35 13.03
N GLY A 103 -12.90 0.78 11.87
CA GLY A 103 -12.16 -0.33 11.26
C GLY A 103 -10.87 0.12 10.56
N ALA A 104 -10.23 -0.79 9.82
CA ALA A 104 -8.97 -0.51 9.11
C ALA A 104 -8.99 0.76 8.25
N CYS A 105 -10.07 1.01 7.50
CA CYS A 105 -10.20 2.23 6.67
C CYS A 105 -10.28 3.51 7.51
N GLY A 106 -11.02 3.49 8.62
CA GLY A 106 -11.12 4.64 9.52
C GLY A 106 -9.80 4.96 10.20
N VAL A 107 -9.09 3.93 10.68
CA VAL A 107 -7.73 4.08 11.22
C VAL A 107 -6.79 4.67 10.17
N ALA A 108 -6.80 4.16 8.93
CA ALA A 108 -5.98 4.70 7.85
C ALA A 108 -6.23 6.19 7.60
N VAL A 109 -7.50 6.62 7.58
CA VAL A 109 -7.87 8.02 7.38
C VAL A 109 -7.36 8.90 8.52
N VAL A 110 -7.57 8.50 9.78
CA VAL A 110 -7.07 9.25 10.94
C VAL A 110 -5.54 9.34 10.91
N THR A 111 -4.85 8.24 10.60
CA THR A 111 -3.39 8.22 10.44
C THR A 111 -2.93 9.22 9.39
N GLN A 112 -3.52 9.19 8.18
CA GLN A 112 -3.12 10.08 7.09
C GLN A 112 -3.42 11.55 7.37
N LEU A 113 -4.51 11.86 8.08
CA LEU A 113 -4.81 13.23 8.53
C LEU A 113 -3.73 13.76 9.47
N ILE A 114 -3.29 12.95 10.45
CA ILE A 114 -2.20 13.34 11.36
C ILE A 114 -0.86 13.48 10.63
N GLU A 115 -0.56 12.64 9.64
CA GLU A 115 0.62 12.82 8.79
C GLU A 115 0.58 14.14 8.02
N ARG A 116 -0.59 14.60 7.56
CA ARG A 116 -0.73 15.93 6.96
C ARG A 116 -0.48 17.05 7.97
N VAL A 117 -0.89 16.89 9.23
CA VAL A 117 -0.57 17.85 10.29
C VAL A 117 0.94 17.92 10.56
N LYS A 118 1.63 16.76 10.61
CA LYS A 118 3.11 16.72 10.70
C LYS A 118 3.79 17.44 9.52
N GLN A 119 3.15 17.45 8.36
CA GLN A 119 3.59 18.16 7.15
C GLN A 119 3.15 19.64 7.12
N GLY A 120 2.67 20.19 8.24
CA GLY A 120 2.31 21.60 8.40
C GLY A 120 0.89 21.96 7.93
N ARG A 121 0.02 20.98 7.64
CA ARG A 121 -1.39 21.26 7.35
C ARG A 121 -2.16 21.56 8.63
N MET A 122 -3.05 22.54 8.57
CA MET A 122 -3.85 22.95 9.73
C MET A 122 -5.06 22.03 9.91
N LEU A 123 -5.13 21.38 11.06
CA LEU A 123 -6.31 20.64 11.53
C LEU A 123 -6.31 20.68 13.06
N ARG A 124 -7.38 21.19 13.67
CA ARG A 124 -7.46 21.41 15.13
C ARG A 124 -8.15 20.26 15.85
N SER A 125 -9.03 19.53 15.16
CA SER A 125 -9.78 18.43 15.77
C SER A 125 -10.21 17.33 14.81
N ILE A 126 -10.13 16.09 15.28
CA ILE A 126 -10.60 14.89 14.58
C ILE A 126 -11.46 14.08 15.54
N THR A 127 -12.65 13.68 15.12
CA THR A 127 -13.53 12.79 15.91
C THR A 127 -13.76 11.49 15.16
N LEU A 128 -13.43 10.36 15.79
CA LEU A 128 -13.71 9.01 15.31
C LEU A 128 -14.94 8.44 16.03
N VAL A 129 -15.99 8.10 15.28
CA VAL A 129 -17.22 7.50 15.80
C VAL A 129 -17.21 6.01 15.46
N GLU A 130 -17.30 5.14 16.47
CA GLU A 130 -17.34 3.69 16.31
C GLU A 130 -18.36 3.09 17.28
N LYS A 131 -19.23 2.21 16.80
CA LYS A 131 -20.28 1.57 17.61
C LYS A 131 -19.82 0.32 18.36
N SER A 132 -18.67 -0.22 17.98
CA SER A 132 -18.06 -1.40 18.56
C SER A 132 -17.13 -1.02 19.71
N LYS A 133 -17.08 -1.86 20.75
CA LYS A 133 -16.20 -1.63 21.91
C LYS A 133 -14.70 -1.63 21.58
N LYS A 134 -14.29 -2.30 20.50
CA LYS A 134 -12.89 -2.41 20.07
C LYS A 134 -12.69 -1.66 18.76
N ILE A 135 -11.75 -0.73 18.75
CA ILE A 135 -11.41 0.11 17.61
C ILE A 135 -10.14 -0.41 16.93
N GLY A 136 -10.13 -0.39 15.61
CA GLY A 136 -9.06 -0.88 14.75
C GLY A 136 -9.48 -2.13 13.98
N PRO A 137 -9.75 -3.26 14.66
CA PRO A 137 -9.96 -4.54 13.99
C PRO A 137 -11.09 -4.57 12.96
N GLY A 138 -12.19 -3.86 13.21
CA GLY A 138 -13.44 -4.02 12.45
C GLY A 138 -13.88 -5.49 12.37
N LEU A 139 -14.82 -5.82 11.48
CA LEU A 139 -15.29 -7.21 11.36
C LEU A 139 -14.17 -8.17 10.91
N ALA A 140 -13.37 -7.77 9.92
CA ALA A 140 -12.42 -8.63 9.22
C ALA A 140 -11.19 -9.07 10.04
N TYR A 141 -10.86 -8.35 11.11
CA TYR A 141 -9.68 -8.60 11.94
C TYR A 141 -10.01 -8.71 13.45
N SER A 142 -11.29 -8.76 13.80
CA SER A 142 -11.77 -8.89 15.20
C SER A 142 -11.69 -10.31 15.72
N ASP A 143 -12.17 -10.53 16.95
CA ASP A 143 -12.31 -11.87 17.53
C ASP A 143 -13.19 -12.80 16.67
N ALA A 144 -14.05 -12.23 15.81
CA ALA A 144 -14.84 -12.99 14.83
C ALA A 144 -14.00 -13.83 13.85
N CYS A 145 -12.72 -13.49 13.67
CA CYS A 145 -11.81 -14.15 12.73
C CYS A 145 -10.74 -15.05 13.37
N VAL A 146 -10.88 -15.35 14.66
CA VAL A 146 -10.00 -16.30 15.36
C VAL A 146 -9.96 -17.64 14.61
N GLY A 147 -8.75 -18.18 14.46
CA GLY A 147 -8.50 -19.40 13.68
C GLY A 147 -8.19 -19.16 12.19
N THR A 148 -8.34 -17.94 11.68
CA THR A 148 -8.07 -17.65 10.25
C THR A 148 -6.80 -16.85 10.01
N ILE A 149 -6.21 -17.00 8.82
CA ILE A 149 -5.01 -16.30 8.37
C ILE A 149 -5.33 -15.17 7.40
N LEU A 150 -4.40 -14.22 7.26
CA LEU A 150 -4.45 -13.22 6.20
C LEU A 150 -4.32 -13.90 4.82
N ASN A 151 -5.02 -13.35 3.84
CA ASN A 151 -4.92 -13.80 2.44
C ASN A 151 -3.94 -12.94 1.62
N MET A 152 -3.50 -11.83 2.17
CA MET A 152 -2.47 -10.94 1.62
C MET A 152 -1.16 -11.16 2.36
N HIS A 153 -0.04 -10.96 1.65
CA HIS A 153 1.28 -11.08 2.24
C HIS A 153 1.52 -9.96 3.27
N ALA A 154 2.20 -10.26 4.38
CA ALA A 154 2.43 -9.29 5.46
C ALA A 154 3.12 -7.99 4.97
N SER A 155 4.01 -8.09 3.98
CA SER A 155 4.72 -6.93 3.39
C SER A 155 3.83 -5.97 2.60
N THR A 156 2.56 -6.29 2.37
CA THR A 156 1.59 -5.41 1.69
C THR A 156 0.46 -4.93 2.62
N MET A 157 0.60 -5.14 3.93
CA MET A 157 -0.43 -4.88 4.94
C MET A 157 -0.18 -3.59 5.75
N GLY A 158 0.84 -2.81 5.41
CA GLY A 158 1.07 -1.48 5.99
C GLY A 158 -0.15 -0.55 5.79
N ILE A 159 -0.42 0.29 6.80
CA ILE A 159 -1.57 1.21 6.81
C ILE A 159 -1.21 2.60 6.27
N TYR A 160 0.10 2.86 6.12
CA TYR A 160 0.65 4.06 5.52
C TYR A 160 0.75 3.86 4.01
N ALA A 161 0.23 4.81 3.23
CA ALA A 161 0.16 4.69 1.77
C ALA A 161 1.54 4.56 1.10
N ASP A 162 2.56 5.19 1.68
CA ASP A 162 3.94 5.26 1.22
C ASP A 162 4.86 4.24 1.94
N ASP A 163 4.31 3.43 2.85
CA ASP A 163 5.07 2.46 3.64
C ASP A 163 4.30 1.14 3.83
N PRO A 164 4.20 0.32 2.75
CA PRO A 164 3.46 -0.94 2.78
C PRO A 164 4.08 -1.99 3.72
N GLU A 165 5.37 -1.85 4.06
CA GLU A 165 6.09 -2.78 4.95
C GLU A 165 5.99 -2.43 6.43
N HIS A 166 5.27 -1.36 6.80
CA HIS A 166 5.12 -0.92 8.19
C HIS A 166 4.65 -2.06 9.11
N PHE A 167 3.69 -2.88 8.65
CA PHE A 167 3.18 -4.01 9.43
C PHE A 167 4.25 -5.08 9.69
N THR A 168 5.06 -5.43 8.68
CA THR A 168 6.15 -6.40 8.84
C THR A 168 7.19 -5.90 9.86
N ARG A 169 7.58 -4.62 9.78
CA ARG A 169 8.53 -4.03 10.75
C ARG A 169 7.92 -3.95 12.15
N TRP A 170 6.65 -3.61 12.27
CA TRP A 170 5.93 -3.64 13.55
C TRP A 170 5.90 -5.05 14.14
N MET A 171 5.61 -6.07 13.33
CA MET A 171 5.58 -7.47 13.75
C MET A 171 6.97 -7.94 14.18
N GLY A 172 8.03 -7.63 13.41
CA GLY A 172 9.41 -7.96 13.77
C GLY A 172 9.85 -7.36 15.11
N LYS A 173 9.37 -6.14 15.42
CA LYS A 173 9.66 -5.46 16.69
C LYS A 173 8.87 -6.02 17.87
N HIS A 174 7.56 -6.24 17.72
CA HIS A 174 6.67 -6.55 18.84
C HIS A 174 6.38 -8.04 19.02
N LEU A 175 6.49 -8.82 17.94
CA LEU A 175 6.21 -10.26 17.88
C LEU A 175 7.32 -10.98 17.09
N PRO A 176 8.58 -11.01 17.59
CA PRO A 176 9.72 -11.54 16.83
C PRO A 176 9.55 -12.98 16.34
N SER A 177 8.75 -13.79 17.04
CA SER A 177 8.44 -15.18 16.65
C SER A 177 7.59 -15.29 15.38
N LEU A 178 6.94 -14.21 14.95
CA LEU A 178 6.10 -14.17 13.76
C LEU A 178 6.73 -13.38 12.60
N LYS A 179 7.95 -12.84 12.78
CA LYS A 179 8.57 -11.89 11.84
C LYS A 179 8.65 -12.40 10.39
N ASP A 180 8.87 -13.70 10.21
CA ASP A 180 9.05 -14.35 8.90
C ASP A 180 7.75 -14.97 8.36
N MET A 181 6.61 -14.80 9.05
CA MET A 181 5.33 -15.32 8.57
C MET A 181 4.78 -14.45 7.43
N SER A 182 4.66 -15.06 6.25
CA SER A 182 4.03 -14.43 5.08
C SER A 182 2.55 -14.12 5.28
N PHE A 183 1.81 -14.99 5.98
CA PHE A 183 0.36 -14.92 6.16
C PHE A 183 -0.01 -15.09 7.65
N PRO A 184 0.26 -14.09 8.50
CA PRO A 184 -0.02 -14.21 9.93
C PRO A 184 -1.53 -14.29 10.20
N PRO A 185 -1.95 -14.74 11.40
CA PRO A 185 -3.34 -14.77 11.80
C PRO A 185 -4.01 -13.39 11.71
N ARG A 186 -5.27 -13.34 11.27
CA ARG A 186 -5.98 -12.07 11.03
C ARG A 186 -6.09 -11.17 12.28
N HIS A 187 -6.30 -11.76 13.45
CA HIS A 187 -6.41 -11.01 14.70
C HIS A 187 -5.12 -10.26 15.07
N ILE A 188 -3.93 -10.74 14.64
CA ILE A 188 -2.66 -10.03 14.84
C ILE A 188 -2.69 -8.68 14.09
N TYR A 189 -3.29 -8.65 12.91
CA TYR A 189 -3.49 -7.41 12.17
C TYR A 189 -4.44 -6.45 12.90
N GLY A 190 -5.48 -6.95 13.55
CA GLY A 190 -6.36 -6.14 14.40
C GLY A 190 -5.64 -5.48 15.58
N ILE A 191 -4.70 -6.20 16.20
CA ILE A 191 -3.84 -5.67 17.27
C ILE A 191 -2.91 -4.58 16.73
N TYR A 192 -2.33 -4.79 15.55
CA TYR A 192 -1.53 -3.79 14.86
C TYR A 192 -2.32 -2.50 14.60
N LEU A 193 -3.55 -2.59 14.07
CA LEU A 193 -4.40 -1.41 13.81
C LEU A 193 -4.70 -0.63 15.10
N SER A 194 -4.97 -1.33 16.20
CA SER A 194 -5.18 -0.72 17.52
C SER A 194 -3.90 0.01 17.99
N SER A 195 -2.74 -0.64 17.86
CA SER A 195 -1.44 -0.07 18.22
C SER A 195 -1.09 1.17 17.38
N VAL A 196 -1.46 1.20 16.09
CA VAL A 196 -1.26 2.38 15.24
C VAL A 196 -2.14 3.52 15.73
N LEU A 197 -3.43 3.27 15.99
CA LEU A 197 -4.34 4.31 16.45
C LEU A 197 -3.88 4.93 17.78
N ASP A 198 -3.38 4.11 18.71
CA ASP A 198 -2.79 4.60 19.97
C ASP A 198 -1.57 5.51 19.73
N SER A 199 -0.71 5.15 18.78
CA SER A 199 0.45 5.98 18.42
C SER A 199 0.00 7.31 17.81
N VAL A 200 -0.97 7.25 16.89
CA VAL A 200 -1.52 8.43 16.21
C VAL A 200 -2.24 9.36 17.18
N GLY A 201 -2.93 8.83 18.20
CA GLY A 201 -3.53 9.64 19.27
C GLY A 201 -2.50 10.38 20.11
N LYS A 202 -1.34 9.77 20.38
CA LYS A 202 -0.21 10.43 21.06
C LYS A 202 0.39 11.53 20.19
N ASP A 203 0.60 11.26 18.90
CA ASP A 203 1.08 12.25 17.94
C ASP A 203 0.12 13.44 17.85
N ALA A 204 -1.19 13.18 17.76
CA ALA A 204 -2.22 14.22 17.75
C ALA A 204 -2.12 15.13 18.98
N THR A 205 -1.95 14.54 20.17
CA THR A 205 -1.79 15.29 21.44
C THR A 205 -0.54 16.17 21.40
N GLN A 206 0.60 15.64 20.94
CA GLN A 206 1.85 16.40 20.82
C GLN A 206 1.75 17.56 19.81
N LEU A 207 0.97 17.37 18.76
CA LEU A 207 0.72 18.37 17.71
C LEU A 207 -0.38 19.38 18.09
N GLY A 208 -1.00 19.25 19.26
CA GLY A 208 -2.10 20.11 19.69
C GLY A 208 -3.43 19.87 18.96
N VAL A 209 -3.59 18.71 18.31
CA VAL A 209 -4.82 18.29 17.64
C VAL A 209 -5.72 17.58 18.64
N VAL A 210 -6.95 18.06 18.81
CA VAL A 210 -7.95 17.41 19.66
C VAL A 210 -8.47 16.15 18.97
N PHE A 211 -7.97 14.99 19.36
CA PHE A 211 -8.44 13.70 18.87
C PHE A 211 -9.47 13.08 19.84
N ARG A 212 -10.69 12.86 19.35
CA ARG A 212 -11.79 12.26 20.12
C ARG A 212 -12.20 10.93 19.54
N VAL A 213 -12.53 10.00 20.43
CA VAL A 213 -13.13 8.73 20.10
C VAL A 213 -14.49 8.65 20.79
N VAL A 214 -15.54 8.40 20.01
CA VAL A 214 -16.92 8.34 20.49
C VAL A 214 -17.48 6.93 20.26
N ASP A 215 -17.78 6.24 21.36
CA ASP A 215 -18.47 4.94 21.37
C ASP A 215 -19.99 5.14 21.20
N ASP A 216 -20.42 5.32 19.95
CA ASP A 216 -21.82 5.50 19.57
C ASP A 216 -22.05 5.13 18.09
N GLU A 217 -23.30 4.94 17.69
CA GLU A 217 -23.70 4.76 16.30
C GLU A 217 -24.15 6.08 15.69
N THR A 218 -23.73 6.38 14.46
CA THR A 218 -24.31 7.50 13.71
C THR A 218 -25.68 7.13 13.17
N ALA A 219 -26.71 7.85 13.60
CA ALA A 219 -28.08 7.64 13.20
C ALA A 219 -28.46 8.42 11.93
N ASP A 220 -27.92 9.63 11.75
CA ASP A 220 -28.25 10.49 10.61
C ASP A 220 -27.15 11.52 10.29
N LEU A 221 -27.16 12.01 9.05
CA LEU A 221 -26.39 13.18 8.62
C LEU A 221 -27.32 14.20 7.98
N ASN A 222 -27.23 15.46 8.42
CA ASN A 222 -28.02 16.54 7.86
C ASN A 222 -27.08 17.65 7.35
N PRO A 223 -27.02 17.91 6.03
CA PRO A 223 -26.32 19.07 5.49
C PRO A 223 -27.00 20.37 5.96
N VAL A 224 -26.21 21.34 6.42
CA VAL A 224 -26.65 22.67 6.86
C VAL A 224 -25.69 23.70 6.28
N ASP A 225 -26.07 24.43 5.23
CA ASP A 225 -25.31 25.46 4.48
C ASP A 225 -23.76 25.35 4.46
N ALA A 226 -23.09 25.65 5.58
CA ALA A 226 -21.64 25.65 5.75
C ALA A 226 -21.04 24.40 6.45
N HIS A 227 -21.84 23.48 6.99
CA HIS A 227 -21.39 22.28 7.71
C HIS A 227 -22.37 21.10 7.59
N LEU A 228 -22.02 19.99 8.21
CA LEU A 228 -22.84 18.79 8.40
C LEU A 228 -23.12 18.61 9.89
N ASP A 229 -24.37 18.32 10.21
CA ASP A 229 -24.77 17.83 11.51
C ASP A 229 -24.72 16.30 11.50
N VAL A 230 -23.81 15.73 12.28
CA VAL A 230 -23.72 14.29 12.56
C VAL A 230 -24.56 14.00 13.80
N ILE A 231 -25.65 13.26 13.62
CA ILE A 231 -26.57 12.89 14.71
C ILE A 231 -26.26 11.48 15.18
N LEU A 232 -25.88 11.33 16.44
CA LEU A 232 -25.60 10.03 17.05
C LEU A 232 -26.87 9.43 17.68
N ALA A 233 -26.90 8.11 17.79
CA ALA A 233 -28.06 7.36 18.28
C ALA A 233 -28.42 7.71 19.73
N ARG A 234 -27.45 8.11 20.56
CA ARG A 234 -27.68 8.57 21.94
C ARG A 234 -27.99 10.07 22.06
N GLY A 235 -28.25 10.77 20.95
CA GLY A 235 -28.72 12.16 20.93
C GLY A 235 -27.63 13.23 20.77
N THR A 236 -26.35 12.87 20.89
CA THR A 236 -25.22 13.79 20.66
C THR A 236 -25.20 14.31 19.22
N LYS A 237 -24.94 15.61 19.06
CA LYS A 237 -24.85 16.28 17.76
C LYS A 237 -23.44 16.84 17.52
N ILE A 238 -22.76 16.38 16.48
CA ILE A 238 -21.43 16.89 16.10
C ILE A 238 -21.56 17.75 14.85
N GLN A 239 -21.12 19.00 14.91
CA GLN A 239 -21.07 19.86 13.72
C GLN A 239 -19.68 19.81 13.10
N THR A 240 -19.61 19.58 11.79
CA THR A 240 -18.33 19.41 11.10
C THR A 240 -18.39 19.84 9.63
N PRO A 241 -17.34 20.45 9.06
CA PRO A 241 -17.28 20.74 7.63
C PRO A 241 -17.01 19.49 6.77
N SER A 242 -16.55 18.37 7.35
CA SER A 242 -16.20 17.16 6.61
C SER A 242 -16.51 15.86 7.37
N VAL A 243 -17.12 14.91 6.68
CA VAL A 243 -17.41 13.55 7.17
C VAL A 243 -16.75 12.52 6.26
N VAL A 244 -16.14 11.50 6.86
CA VAL A 244 -15.63 10.32 6.14
C VAL A 244 -16.43 9.08 6.54
N LEU A 245 -17.08 8.44 5.57
CA LEU A 245 -17.85 7.21 5.75
C LEU A 245 -16.96 5.99 5.50
N ALA A 246 -16.52 5.36 6.59
CA ALA A 246 -15.63 4.20 6.61
C ALA A 246 -16.34 2.95 7.16
N PHE A 247 -17.49 2.59 6.57
CA PHE A 247 -18.41 1.56 7.07
C PHE A 247 -17.84 0.13 7.19
N GLY A 248 -16.71 -0.14 6.55
CA GLY A 248 -16.19 -1.50 6.41
C GLY A 248 -17.03 -2.32 5.43
N ASN A 249 -17.05 -3.65 5.62
CA ASN A 249 -17.69 -4.56 4.68
C ASN A 249 -19.10 -4.92 5.14
N PHE A 250 -20.08 -4.72 4.25
CA PHE A 250 -21.41 -5.32 4.38
C PHE A 250 -21.39 -6.74 3.82
N LEU A 251 -21.93 -7.70 4.56
CA LEU A 251 -22.00 -9.09 4.12
C LEU A 251 -23.29 -9.32 3.34
N ALA A 252 -23.22 -10.14 2.29
CA ALA A 252 -24.39 -10.48 1.47
C ALA A 252 -25.17 -11.64 2.11
N THR A 253 -26.50 -11.51 2.10
CA THR A 253 -27.44 -12.59 2.42
C THR A 253 -28.25 -12.90 1.18
N VAL A 254 -28.11 -14.11 0.64
CA VAL A 254 -28.70 -14.49 -0.65
C VAL A 254 -30.12 -15.02 -0.46
N HIS A 255 -30.33 -15.86 0.55
CA HIS A 255 -31.63 -16.45 0.88
C HIS A 255 -32.24 -15.76 2.11
N GLN A 256 -32.79 -14.57 1.89
CA GLN A 256 -33.46 -13.79 2.95
C GLN A 256 -34.66 -14.54 3.56
N GLU A 257 -35.36 -15.32 2.74
CA GLU A 257 -36.50 -16.15 3.14
C GLU A 257 -36.14 -17.31 4.08
N LEU A 258 -34.86 -17.70 4.16
CA LEU A 258 -34.39 -18.77 5.04
C LEU A 258 -33.85 -18.24 6.37
N VAL A 259 -33.73 -16.92 6.54
CA VAL A 259 -33.26 -16.31 7.79
C VAL A 259 -34.19 -16.68 8.93
N GLY A 260 -33.63 -17.30 9.97
CA GLY A 260 -34.37 -17.80 11.14
C GLY A 260 -34.74 -19.29 11.06
N SER A 261 -34.59 -19.94 9.90
CA SER A 261 -34.78 -21.39 9.78
C SER A 261 -33.73 -22.17 10.61
N PRO A 262 -34.11 -23.25 11.30
CA PRO A 262 -33.16 -24.12 12.01
C PRO A 262 -32.05 -24.62 11.08
N GLY A 263 -30.80 -24.54 11.52
CA GLY A 263 -29.65 -25.00 10.74
C GLY A 263 -29.18 -24.06 9.61
N PHE A 264 -29.85 -22.94 9.38
CA PHE A 264 -29.42 -21.90 8.44
C PHE A 264 -28.49 -20.88 9.10
N PHE A 265 -27.33 -20.63 8.50
CA PHE A 265 -26.38 -19.64 8.96
C PHE A 265 -26.03 -18.62 7.87
N SER A 266 -26.63 -17.44 7.94
CA SER A 266 -26.24 -16.27 7.16
C SER A 266 -25.95 -15.06 8.06
N PRO A 267 -24.91 -14.26 7.77
CA PRO A 267 -23.74 -14.66 6.99
C PRO A 267 -22.85 -15.66 7.79
N ALA A 268 -21.83 -16.25 7.15
CA ALA A 268 -20.92 -17.21 7.80
C ALA A 268 -20.16 -16.66 9.02
N TRP A 269 -19.90 -15.34 9.08
CA TRP A 269 -19.17 -14.70 10.17
C TRP A 269 -20.11 -14.26 11.30
N PRO A 270 -19.68 -14.29 12.57
CA PRO A 270 -18.44 -14.87 13.11
C PRO A 270 -18.44 -16.41 13.06
N LEU A 271 -17.30 -17.04 12.77
CA LEU A 271 -17.24 -18.51 12.57
C LEU A 271 -17.52 -19.31 13.84
N ASP A 272 -17.23 -18.77 15.03
CA ASP A 272 -17.45 -19.48 16.30
C ASP A 272 -18.91 -19.89 16.53
N ARG A 273 -19.88 -19.19 15.89
CA ARG A 273 -21.30 -19.58 15.92
C ARG A 273 -21.55 -20.97 15.32
N LEU A 274 -20.65 -21.45 14.47
CA LEU A 274 -20.77 -22.73 13.76
C LEU A 274 -20.37 -23.92 14.63
N ARG A 275 -19.80 -23.71 15.84
CA ARG A 275 -19.47 -24.79 16.80
C ARG A 275 -20.68 -25.59 17.27
N VAL A 276 -21.88 -25.02 17.12
CA VAL A 276 -23.13 -25.68 17.47
C VAL A 276 -23.49 -26.81 16.50
N ILE A 277 -22.87 -26.85 15.30
CA ILE A 277 -23.12 -27.88 14.30
C ILE A 277 -22.57 -29.22 14.80
N PRO A 278 -23.39 -30.28 14.91
CA PRO A 278 -22.94 -31.60 15.32
C PRO A 278 -21.81 -32.12 14.43
N SER A 279 -20.88 -32.87 15.01
CA SER A 279 -19.69 -33.33 14.29
C SER A 279 -20.03 -34.24 13.11
N GLY A 280 -21.11 -35.02 13.16
CA GLY A 280 -21.53 -35.93 12.08
C GLY A 280 -22.49 -35.33 11.05
N ALA A 281 -22.97 -34.10 11.26
CA ALA A 281 -24.06 -33.54 10.45
C ALA A 281 -23.62 -33.22 9.02
N SER A 282 -24.55 -33.25 8.08
CA SER A 282 -24.31 -32.83 6.68
C SER A 282 -24.41 -31.31 6.53
N VAL A 283 -23.42 -30.70 5.86
CA VAL A 283 -23.30 -29.24 5.72
C VAL A 283 -23.14 -28.84 4.25
N SER A 284 -24.03 -27.97 3.77
CA SER A 284 -23.84 -27.25 2.51
C SER A 284 -23.36 -25.83 2.78
N ILE A 285 -22.37 -25.37 2.01
CA ILE A 285 -21.82 -24.01 2.10
C ILE A 285 -22.01 -23.33 0.76
N LEU A 286 -22.74 -22.21 0.74
CA LEU A 286 -22.93 -21.40 -0.46
C LEU A 286 -21.65 -20.61 -0.77
N GLY A 287 -21.03 -20.96 -1.89
CA GLY A 287 -19.77 -20.40 -2.37
C GLY A 287 -18.62 -21.41 -2.28
N SER A 288 -17.56 -21.10 -2.99
CA SER A 288 -16.29 -21.86 -2.99
C SER A 288 -15.08 -20.96 -2.85
N GLY A 289 -15.28 -19.67 -2.50
CA GLY A 289 -14.20 -18.70 -2.32
C GLY A 289 -13.53 -18.77 -0.95
N LEU A 290 -12.69 -17.79 -0.63
CA LEU A 290 -11.89 -17.77 0.60
C LEU A 290 -12.71 -17.87 1.89
N THR A 291 -13.91 -17.28 1.95
CA THR A 291 -14.79 -17.44 3.13
C THR A 291 -15.35 -18.86 3.27
N ALA A 292 -15.71 -19.52 2.17
CA ALA A 292 -16.17 -20.92 2.23
C ALA A 292 -15.03 -21.86 2.69
N ILE A 293 -13.81 -21.57 2.24
CA ILE A 293 -12.58 -22.26 2.67
C ILE A 293 -12.34 -22.05 4.17
N ASP A 294 -12.43 -20.81 4.66
CA ASP A 294 -12.31 -20.50 6.08
C ASP A 294 -13.34 -21.29 6.91
N VAL A 295 -14.60 -21.38 6.45
CA VAL A 295 -15.67 -22.18 7.08
C VAL A 295 -15.31 -23.67 7.12
N ALA A 296 -14.89 -24.26 5.99
CA ALA A 296 -14.57 -25.69 5.92
C ALA A 296 -13.38 -26.05 6.82
N ILE A 297 -12.32 -25.24 6.80
CA ILE A 297 -11.15 -25.43 7.67
C ILE A 297 -11.57 -25.30 9.14
N PHE A 298 -12.39 -24.28 9.47
CA PHE A 298 -12.89 -24.09 10.82
C PHE A 298 -13.70 -25.30 11.30
N LEU A 299 -14.63 -25.82 10.51
CA LEU A 299 -15.40 -27.02 10.87
C LEU A 299 -14.49 -28.23 11.10
N ALA A 300 -13.55 -28.48 10.19
CA ALA A 300 -12.63 -29.60 10.27
C ALA A 300 -11.70 -29.52 11.51
N GLU A 301 -11.12 -28.35 11.77
CA GLU A 301 -10.24 -28.11 12.94
C GLU A 301 -11.00 -28.18 14.27
N ASN A 302 -12.33 -28.02 14.25
CA ASN A 302 -13.21 -28.19 15.41
C ASN A 302 -13.90 -29.56 15.48
N GLY A 303 -13.37 -30.55 14.78
CA GLY A 303 -13.75 -31.96 14.95
C GLY A 303 -14.96 -32.40 14.13
N HIS A 304 -15.41 -31.61 13.16
CA HIS A 304 -16.45 -32.01 12.22
C HIS A 304 -15.96 -33.15 11.30
N LYS A 305 -16.74 -34.23 11.23
CA LYS A 305 -16.52 -35.46 10.46
C LYS A 305 -17.59 -35.70 9.38
N GLY A 306 -18.70 -34.97 9.44
CA GLY A 306 -19.78 -35.02 8.46
C GLY A 306 -19.37 -34.50 7.08
N SER A 307 -20.27 -34.69 6.11
CA SER A 307 -20.04 -34.30 4.72
C SER A 307 -20.17 -32.79 4.55
N ILE A 308 -19.23 -32.22 3.80
CA ILE A 308 -19.19 -30.79 3.45
C ILE A 308 -19.35 -30.65 1.94
N THR A 309 -20.35 -29.88 1.50
CA THR A 309 -20.55 -29.58 0.08
C THR A 309 -20.41 -28.09 -0.17
N PHE A 310 -19.42 -27.69 -0.96
CA PHE A 310 -19.38 -26.35 -1.54
C PHE A 310 -20.36 -26.25 -2.71
N VAL A 311 -21.30 -25.33 -2.63
CA VAL A 311 -22.29 -25.03 -3.65
C VAL A 311 -21.85 -23.78 -4.40
N SER A 312 -21.37 -23.92 -5.63
CA SER A 312 -20.75 -22.81 -6.37
C SER A 312 -21.38 -22.61 -7.74
N ARG A 313 -21.54 -21.35 -8.18
CA ARG A 313 -22.09 -21.03 -9.51
C ARG A 313 -21.20 -21.52 -10.66
N ASN A 314 -19.88 -21.47 -10.45
CA ASN A 314 -18.90 -21.87 -11.47
C ASN A 314 -18.25 -23.22 -11.19
N GLY A 315 -18.47 -23.82 -10.01
CA GLY A 315 -17.89 -25.11 -9.64
C GLY A 315 -16.37 -25.09 -9.42
N ARG A 316 -15.75 -23.91 -9.22
CA ARG A 316 -14.28 -23.78 -9.10
C ARG A 316 -13.85 -23.35 -7.71
N LEU A 317 -12.66 -23.79 -7.32
CA LEU A 317 -11.91 -23.24 -6.19
C LEU A 317 -11.01 -22.07 -6.65
N PRO A 318 -10.53 -21.21 -5.74
CA PRO A 318 -9.51 -20.22 -6.05
C PRO A 318 -8.22 -20.90 -6.51
N LYS A 319 -7.47 -20.24 -7.39
CA LYS A 319 -6.12 -20.66 -7.76
C LYS A 319 -5.21 -20.65 -6.53
N VAL A 320 -4.14 -21.43 -6.57
CA VAL A 320 -3.24 -21.58 -5.42
C VAL A 320 -2.05 -20.65 -5.55
N GLN A 321 -1.73 -19.93 -4.48
CA GLN A 321 -0.57 -19.05 -4.46
C GLN A 321 0.72 -19.87 -4.34
N GLY A 322 1.71 -19.53 -5.18
CA GLY A 322 3.06 -20.09 -5.14
C GLY A 322 4.14 -19.02 -5.01
N ILE A 323 5.40 -19.45 -5.05
CA ILE A 323 6.54 -18.53 -5.19
C ILE A 323 6.53 -18.00 -6.62
N ALA A 324 6.32 -16.71 -6.78
CA ALA A 324 6.15 -16.08 -8.08
C ALA A 324 7.42 -15.32 -8.50
N SER A 325 7.84 -15.51 -9.74
CA SER A 325 9.01 -14.84 -10.31
C SER A 325 8.80 -13.31 -10.40
N PRO A 326 9.85 -12.48 -10.21
CA PRO A 326 9.75 -11.05 -10.43
C PRO A 326 9.24 -10.70 -11.83
N TYR A 327 8.35 -9.71 -11.93
CA TYR A 327 7.85 -9.22 -13.21
C TYR A 327 8.60 -7.95 -13.64
N GLN A 328 9.59 -8.13 -14.52
CA GLN A 328 10.51 -7.07 -14.92
C GLN A 328 9.89 -6.02 -15.87
N ARG A 329 8.75 -6.33 -16.50
CA ARG A 329 8.08 -5.44 -17.48
C ARG A 329 6.89 -4.69 -16.88
N ARG A 330 6.87 -4.45 -15.57
CA ARG A 330 5.75 -3.78 -14.88
C ARG A 330 5.39 -2.42 -15.49
N TYR A 331 6.36 -1.68 -16.00
CA TYR A 331 6.14 -0.41 -16.72
C TYR A 331 5.15 -0.51 -17.90
N ILE A 332 4.98 -1.68 -18.52
CA ILE A 332 3.99 -1.92 -19.58
C ILE A 332 2.57 -1.73 -19.07
N LEU A 333 2.28 -2.19 -17.84
CA LEU A 333 0.97 -2.00 -17.21
C LEU A 333 0.70 -0.53 -16.89
N HIS A 334 1.74 0.23 -16.53
CA HIS A 334 1.62 1.66 -16.29
C HIS A 334 1.41 2.45 -17.60
N SER A 335 2.09 2.05 -18.68
CA SER A 335 1.89 2.60 -20.03
C SER A 335 0.48 2.29 -20.54
N LEU A 336 0.02 1.06 -20.39
CA LEU A 336 -1.36 0.67 -20.70
C LEU A 336 -2.40 1.52 -19.97
N ALA A 337 -2.14 1.89 -18.71
CA ALA A 337 -3.05 2.74 -17.95
C ALA A 337 -3.22 4.12 -18.61
N ARG A 338 -2.13 4.68 -19.17
CA ARG A 338 -2.19 5.92 -19.96
C ARG A 338 -2.92 5.71 -21.28
N ASP A 339 -2.65 4.62 -21.98
CA ASP A 339 -3.32 4.31 -23.26
C ASP A 339 -4.83 4.22 -23.11
N VAL A 340 -5.33 3.57 -22.05
CA VAL A 340 -6.78 3.45 -21.81
C VAL A 340 -7.41 4.73 -21.25
N GLU A 341 -6.64 5.56 -20.55
CA GLU A 341 -7.10 6.88 -20.08
C GLU A 341 -7.35 7.88 -21.22
N THR A 342 -6.62 7.72 -22.34
CA THR A 342 -6.75 8.57 -23.52
C THR A 342 -7.65 7.98 -24.62
N SER A 343 -8.15 6.75 -24.43
CA SER A 343 -9.00 6.05 -25.40
C SER A 343 -10.49 6.29 -25.18
N GLU A 344 -11.25 6.45 -26.27
CA GLU A 344 -12.72 6.43 -26.24
C GLU A 344 -13.23 4.97 -26.30
N GLY A 345 -13.29 4.31 -25.13
CA GLY A 345 -13.79 2.94 -25.00
C GLY A 345 -12.81 1.84 -25.43
N GLY A 346 -13.25 0.58 -25.33
CA GLY A 346 -12.43 -0.60 -25.63
C GLY A 346 -11.35 -0.90 -24.58
N ALA A 347 -11.38 -0.22 -23.44
CA ALA A 347 -10.44 -0.39 -22.34
C ALA A 347 -10.43 -1.85 -21.83
N LEU A 348 -11.60 -2.48 -21.73
CA LEU A 348 -11.69 -3.87 -21.26
C LEU A 348 -10.93 -4.84 -22.18
N GLY A 349 -11.10 -4.69 -23.49
CA GLY A 349 -10.42 -5.53 -24.49
C GLY A 349 -8.90 -5.38 -24.42
N LYS A 350 -8.41 -4.13 -24.41
CA LYS A 350 -6.98 -3.80 -24.31
C LYS A 350 -6.36 -4.35 -23.03
N VAL A 351 -7.04 -4.19 -21.89
CA VAL A 351 -6.58 -4.70 -20.59
C VAL A 351 -6.47 -6.22 -20.60
N ILE A 352 -7.50 -6.92 -21.08
CA ILE A 352 -7.48 -8.39 -21.17
C ILE A 352 -6.37 -8.86 -22.11
N SER A 353 -6.23 -8.27 -23.30
CA SER A 353 -5.21 -8.70 -24.27
C SER A 353 -3.80 -8.48 -23.74
N THR A 354 -3.52 -7.34 -23.11
CA THR A 354 -2.19 -7.04 -22.58
C THR A 354 -1.83 -7.92 -21.40
N ILE A 355 -2.77 -8.15 -20.45
CA ILE A 355 -2.52 -9.07 -19.33
C ILE A 355 -2.24 -10.48 -19.85
N LYS A 356 -3.00 -10.98 -20.83
CA LYS A 356 -2.75 -12.29 -21.44
C LYS A 356 -1.36 -12.39 -22.05
N ARG A 357 -1.00 -11.41 -22.89
CA ARG A 357 0.29 -11.34 -23.56
C ARG A 357 1.46 -11.32 -22.58
N GLU A 358 1.36 -10.54 -21.50
CA GLU A 358 2.45 -10.45 -20.53
C GLU A 358 2.56 -11.72 -19.66
N ILE A 359 1.45 -12.44 -19.40
CA ILE A 359 1.49 -13.76 -18.77
C ILE A 359 2.19 -14.78 -19.69
N GLU A 360 1.84 -14.79 -20.98
CA GLU A 360 2.44 -15.64 -22.00
C GLU A 360 3.96 -15.39 -22.14
N ILE A 361 4.38 -14.12 -22.20
CA ILE A 361 5.79 -13.73 -22.26
C ILE A 361 6.52 -14.22 -21.01
N LEU A 362 5.98 -14.00 -19.81
CA LEU A 362 6.63 -14.40 -18.56
C LEU A 362 6.71 -15.92 -18.40
N ASP A 363 5.75 -16.65 -18.95
CA ASP A 363 5.74 -18.12 -18.99
C ASP A 363 6.65 -18.72 -20.09
N GLY A 364 7.14 -17.89 -21.01
CA GLY A 364 7.88 -18.34 -22.19
C GLY A 364 7.00 -19.09 -23.20
N ASN A 365 5.69 -18.83 -23.22
CA ASN A 365 4.69 -19.44 -24.10
C ASN A 365 4.56 -20.98 -23.98
N LYS A 366 4.69 -21.55 -22.78
CA LYS A 366 4.81 -23.01 -22.61
C LYS A 366 3.53 -23.66 -22.09
N HIS A 367 2.88 -23.07 -21.09
CA HIS A 367 1.92 -23.76 -20.24
C HIS A 367 0.49 -23.23 -20.38
N TYR A 368 0.29 -21.92 -20.62
CA TYR A 368 -1.06 -21.35 -20.64
C TYR A 368 -1.83 -21.65 -21.92
N LYS A 369 -3.04 -22.19 -21.78
CA LYS A 369 -4.00 -22.41 -22.85
C LYS A 369 -5.29 -21.65 -22.55
N TRP A 370 -5.43 -20.43 -23.07
CA TRP A 370 -6.57 -19.55 -22.78
C TRP A 370 -7.94 -20.17 -23.12
N SER A 371 -7.99 -21.04 -24.12
CA SER A 371 -9.21 -21.79 -24.49
C SER A 371 -9.74 -22.67 -23.36
N LYS A 372 -8.87 -23.13 -22.45
CA LYS A 372 -9.25 -23.99 -21.31
C LYS A 372 -9.73 -23.23 -20.08
N ILE A 373 -9.52 -21.92 -20.00
CA ILE A 373 -9.86 -21.14 -18.78
C ILE A 373 -11.37 -21.14 -18.50
N LYS A 374 -12.22 -21.19 -19.52
CA LYS A 374 -13.68 -21.26 -19.34
C LYS A 374 -14.21 -22.69 -19.28
N VAL A 375 -13.41 -23.69 -19.64
CA VAL A 375 -13.82 -25.11 -19.63
C VAL A 375 -13.76 -25.62 -18.20
N LEU A 376 -14.91 -26.09 -17.69
CA LEU A 376 -14.98 -26.68 -16.35
C LEU A 376 -14.35 -28.07 -16.38
N GLN A 377 -13.43 -28.31 -15.45
CA GLN A 377 -12.83 -29.62 -15.22
C GLN A 377 -13.37 -30.19 -13.91
N ASP A 378 -13.01 -31.43 -13.60
CA ASP A 378 -13.24 -31.98 -12.27
C ASP A 378 -12.57 -31.08 -11.22
N PRO A 379 -13.29 -30.60 -10.18
CA PRO A 379 -12.72 -29.66 -9.22
C PRO A 379 -11.54 -30.22 -8.40
N LEU A 380 -11.51 -31.53 -8.14
CA LEU A 380 -10.42 -32.16 -7.39
C LEU A 380 -9.15 -32.21 -8.27
N GLU A 381 -9.28 -32.67 -9.51
CA GLU A 381 -8.14 -32.74 -10.44
C GLU A 381 -7.59 -31.35 -10.79
N GLU A 382 -8.46 -30.35 -11.04
CA GLU A 382 -8.02 -28.97 -11.29
C GLU A 382 -7.25 -28.41 -10.07
N PHE A 383 -7.77 -28.64 -8.85
CA PHE A 383 -7.15 -28.11 -7.64
C PHE A 383 -5.83 -28.81 -7.30
N ARG A 384 -5.72 -30.12 -7.53
CA ARG A 384 -4.46 -30.87 -7.41
C ARG A 384 -3.41 -30.31 -8.38
N ALA A 385 -3.77 -30.06 -9.63
CA ALA A 385 -2.88 -29.47 -10.62
C ALA A 385 -2.44 -28.05 -10.25
N ASP A 386 -3.34 -27.24 -9.67
CA ASP A 386 -3.01 -25.89 -9.19
C ASP A 386 -2.01 -25.93 -8.02
N ILE A 387 -2.15 -26.87 -7.08
CA ILE A 387 -1.19 -27.09 -5.98
C ILE A 387 0.18 -27.48 -6.52
N THR A 388 0.23 -28.47 -7.43
CA THR A 388 1.47 -28.89 -8.08
C THR A 388 2.14 -27.73 -8.83
N SER A 389 1.35 -26.89 -9.51
CA SER A 389 1.88 -25.72 -10.20
C SER A 389 2.48 -24.69 -9.21
N ALA A 390 1.80 -24.44 -8.09
CA ALA A 390 2.27 -23.55 -7.05
C ALA A 390 3.56 -24.03 -6.37
N GLU A 391 3.68 -25.34 -6.12
CA GLU A 391 4.86 -25.98 -5.54
C GLU A 391 6.08 -25.93 -6.49
N ASN A 392 5.84 -26.05 -7.80
CA ASN A 392 6.87 -25.96 -8.82
C ASN A 392 7.15 -24.54 -9.32
N GLY A 393 6.53 -23.50 -8.74
CA GLY A 393 6.72 -22.11 -9.15
C GLY A 393 6.10 -21.76 -10.53
N LEU A 394 5.24 -22.61 -11.08
CA LEU A 394 4.55 -22.42 -12.36
C LEU A 394 3.32 -21.51 -12.22
N VAL A 395 3.53 -20.33 -11.64
CA VAL A 395 2.48 -19.36 -11.30
C VAL A 395 2.76 -17.96 -11.85
N SER A 396 3.31 -17.86 -13.07
CA SER A 396 3.62 -16.57 -13.70
C SER A 396 2.41 -15.62 -13.79
N TRP A 397 1.19 -16.15 -13.91
CA TRP A 397 -0.05 -15.39 -13.80
C TRP A 397 -0.11 -14.55 -12.51
N GLN A 398 0.41 -15.10 -11.40
CA GLN A 398 0.39 -14.47 -10.09
C GLN A 398 1.22 -13.18 -10.10
N SER A 399 2.38 -13.18 -10.74
CA SER A 399 3.26 -12.00 -10.84
C SER A 399 2.58 -10.87 -11.59
N ILE A 400 1.98 -11.17 -12.74
CA ILE A 400 1.30 -10.17 -13.57
C ILE A 400 0.06 -9.62 -12.86
N ILE A 401 -0.79 -10.51 -12.32
CA ILE A 401 -1.99 -10.09 -11.61
C ILE A 401 -1.61 -9.24 -10.40
N LYS A 402 -0.63 -9.64 -9.57
CA LYS A 402 -0.14 -8.81 -8.46
C LYS A 402 0.36 -7.44 -8.94
N ALA A 403 1.11 -7.38 -10.03
CA ALA A 403 1.62 -6.13 -10.61
C ALA A 403 0.55 -5.16 -11.12
N THR A 404 -0.70 -5.61 -11.34
CA THR A 404 -1.82 -4.70 -11.67
C THR A 404 -2.34 -3.88 -10.48
N ALA A 405 -2.01 -4.24 -9.23
CA ALA A 405 -2.51 -3.54 -8.03
C ALA A 405 -2.46 -1.99 -8.08
N PRO A 406 -1.35 -1.34 -8.50
CA PRO A 406 -1.29 0.12 -8.60
C PRO A 406 -2.19 0.74 -9.68
N VAL A 407 -2.56 -0.01 -10.72
CA VAL A 407 -3.16 0.52 -11.97
C VAL A 407 -4.57 0.00 -12.26
N ILE A 408 -5.00 -1.08 -11.61
CA ILE A 408 -6.29 -1.74 -11.90
C ILE A 408 -7.49 -0.81 -11.73
N GLU A 409 -7.45 0.12 -10.77
CA GLU A 409 -8.53 1.10 -10.58
C GLU A 409 -8.57 2.13 -11.71
N ARG A 410 -7.42 2.47 -12.31
CA ARG A 410 -7.33 3.38 -13.46
C ARG A 410 -7.98 2.71 -14.68
N TYR A 411 -7.65 1.45 -14.93
CA TYR A 411 -8.30 0.65 -15.97
C TYR A 411 -9.82 0.63 -15.81
N TRP A 412 -10.29 0.33 -14.59
CA TRP A 412 -11.70 0.24 -14.29
C TRP A 412 -12.42 1.59 -14.44
N ASN A 413 -11.82 2.68 -13.93
CA ASN A 413 -12.43 4.00 -13.99
C ASN A 413 -12.71 4.47 -15.42
N CYS A 414 -11.84 4.09 -16.37
CA CYS A 414 -11.96 4.45 -17.79
C CYS A 414 -12.88 3.51 -18.59
N MET A 415 -13.30 2.36 -18.04
CA MET A 415 -14.27 1.50 -18.71
C MET A 415 -15.64 2.18 -18.75
N THR A 416 -16.31 2.08 -19.90
CA THR A 416 -17.72 2.46 -20.04
C THR A 416 -18.60 1.62 -19.10
N LEU A 417 -19.81 2.10 -18.79
CA LEU A 417 -20.74 1.33 -17.96
C LEU A 417 -21.04 -0.05 -18.57
N MET A 418 -21.22 -0.11 -19.89
CA MET A 418 -21.44 -1.38 -20.61
C MET A 418 -20.26 -2.34 -20.46
N GLU A 419 -19.02 -1.85 -20.54
CA GLU A 419 -17.82 -2.67 -20.30
C GLU A 419 -17.73 -3.16 -18.85
N LYS A 420 -18.03 -2.30 -17.87
CA LYS A 420 -18.08 -2.67 -16.44
C LYS A 420 -19.11 -3.76 -16.21
N GLU A 421 -20.33 -3.59 -16.72
CA GLU A 421 -21.40 -4.58 -16.63
C GLU A 421 -21.02 -5.89 -17.30
N ASN A 422 -20.43 -5.82 -18.50
CA ASN A 422 -19.94 -7.00 -19.20
C ASN A 422 -18.84 -7.73 -18.41
N PHE A 423 -17.88 -7.00 -17.84
CA PHE A 423 -16.86 -7.59 -16.97
C PHE A 423 -17.49 -8.24 -15.74
N LEU A 424 -18.41 -7.56 -15.06
CA LEU A 424 -19.06 -8.07 -13.85
C LEU A 424 -19.85 -9.36 -14.12
N ARG A 425 -20.51 -9.44 -15.29
CA ARG A 425 -21.28 -10.60 -15.72
C ARG A 425 -20.40 -11.76 -16.20
N GLU A 426 -19.47 -11.49 -17.10
CA GLU A 426 -18.76 -12.53 -17.87
C GLU A 426 -17.39 -12.92 -17.30
N HIS A 427 -16.74 -12.03 -16.53
CA HIS A 427 -15.32 -12.16 -16.18
C HIS A 427 -15.06 -12.13 -14.67
N MET A 428 -15.92 -11.50 -13.88
CA MET A 428 -15.73 -11.31 -12.44
C MET A 428 -15.41 -12.60 -11.69
N SER A 429 -16.16 -13.67 -11.95
CA SER A 429 -15.98 -14.94 -11.24
C SER A 429 -14.60 -15.55 -11.49
N ILE A 430 -14.10 -15.47 -12.72
CA ILE A 430 -12.76 -15.96 -13.09
C ILE A 430 -11.70 -15.00 -12.53
N TRP A 431 -11.92 -13.69 -12.61
CA TRP A 431 -11.01 -12.72 -12.02
C TRP A 431 -10.79 -12.98 -10.52
N LEU A 432 -11.87 -13.24 -9.77
CA LEU A 432 -11.79 -13.53 -8.34
C LEU A 432 -10.99 -14.80 -8.03
N THR A 433 -11.07 -15.87 -8.84
CA THR A 433 -10.32 -17.11 -8.57
C THR A 433 -8.82 -16.91 -8.69
N TYR A 434 -8.36 -16.06 -9.61
CA TYR A 434 -6.94 -15.72 -9.77
C TYR A 434 -6.51 -14.62 -8.79
N ARG A 435 -7.29 -13.55 -8.65
CA ARG A 435 -6.92 -12.38 -7.83
C ARG A 435 -6.91 -12.68 -6.34
N HIS A 436 -7.84 -13.52 -5.88
CA HIS A 436 -7.96 -13.94 -4.49
C HIS A 436 -7.59 -15.42 -4.34
N ALA A 437 -6.43 -15.76 -4.89
CA ALA A 437 -5.84 -17.07 -4.79
C ALA A 437 -5.60 -17.48 -3.31
N ILE A 438 -5.75 -18.76 -3.01
CA ILE A 438 -5.62 -19.32 -1.67
C ILE A 438 -4.14 -19.56 -1.31
N PRO A 439 -3.69 -19.26 -0.08
CA PRO A 439 -2.36 -19.65 0.38
C PRO A 439 -2.15 -21.17 0.32
N LEU A 440 -0.97 -21.62 -0.12
CA LEU A 440 -0.63 -23.03 -0.31
C LEU A 440 -0.93 -23.92 0.92
N GLU A 441 -0.69 -23.40 2.13
CA GLU A 441 -1.00 -24.12 3.37
C GLU A 441 -2.50 -24.47 3.48
N ASN A 442 -3.38 -23.49 3.29
CA ASN A 442 -4.82 -23.74 3.34
C ASN A 442 -5.29 -24.57 2.14
N ALA A 443 -4.64 -24.45 0.98
CA ALA A 443 -4.93 -25.29 -0.17
C ALA A 443 -4.69 -26.78 0.14
N ARG A 444 -3.59 -27.13 0.81
CA ARG A 444 -3.31 -28.50 1.24
C ARG A 444 -4.35 -29.03 2.23
N LYS A 445 -4.84 -28.19 3.15
CA LYS A 445 -5.92 -28.56 4.08
C LYS A 445 -7.22 -28.91 3.34
N ILE A 446 -7.61 -28.09 2.37
CA ILE A 446 -8.80 -28.34 1.54
C ILE A 446 -8.63 -29.59 0.69
N LEU A 447 -7.47 -29.78 0.04
CA LEU A 447 -7.19 -30.98 -0.76
C LEU A 447 -7.34 -32.24 0.10
N ALA A 448 -6.80 -32.25 1.32
CA ALA A 448 -6.92 -33.39 2.23
C ALA A 448 -8.38 -33.72 2.60
N LEU A 449 -9.27 -32.72 2.71
CA LEU A 449 -10.69 -32.96 2.93
C LEU A 449 -11.37 -33.54 1.69
N MET A 450 -10.97 -33.10 0.50
CA MET A 450 -11.51 -33.61 -0.77
C MET A 450 -11.07 -35.04 -1.05
N GLU A 451 -9.79 -35.37 -0.83
CA GLU A 451 -9.26 -36.72 -1.06
C GLU A 451 -9.83 -37.77 -0.10
N LYS A 452 -10.23 -37.34 1.11
CA LYS A 452 -10.97 -38.19 2.05
C LYS A 452 -12.45 -38.36 1.70
N GLY A 453 -12.94 -37.69 0.65
CA GLY A 453 -14.36 -37.66 0.30
C GLY A 453 -15.23 -36.86 1.28
N GLN A 454 -14.63 -36.17 2.25
CA GLN A 454 -15.36 -35.36 3.23
C GLN A 454 -15.87 -34.05 2.61
N LEU A 455 -15.09 -33.44 1.71
CA LEU A 455 -15.46 -32.22 1.00
C LEU A 455 -15.64 -32.48 -0.49
N ARG A 456 -16.72 -31.97 -1.07
CA ARG A 456 -16.91 -31.91 -2.53
C ARG A 456 -17.34 -30.53 -2.99
N VAL A 457 -17.04 -30.20 -4.24
CA VAL A 457 -17.43 -28.95 -4.88
C VAL A 457 -18.45 -29.25 -5.97
N VAL A 458 -19.62 -28.64 -5.89
CA VAL A 458 -20.71 -28.88 -6.83
C VAL A 458 -21.16 -27.58 -7.47
N ARG A 459 -21.39 -27.66 -8.79
CA ARG A 459 -21.93 -26.56 -9.56
C ARG A 459 -23.46 -26.50 -9.42
N SER A 460 -23.99 -25.34 -9.03
CA SER A 460 -25.43 -25.14 -8.87
C SER A 460 -25.86 -23.71 -9.22
N ALA A 461 -27.12 -23.56 -9.65
CA ALA A 461 -27.79 -22.28 -9.86
C ALA A 461 -28.30 -21.62 -8.56
N VAL A 462 -27.91 -22.14 -7.39
CA VAL A 462 -28.07 -21.54 -6.06
C VAL A 462 -29.49 -21.61 -5.46
N LYS A 463 -30.52 -22.07 -6.18
CA LYS A 463 -31.86 -22.23 -5.58
C LYS A 463 -31.84 -23.28 -4.46
N THR A 464 -31.99 -22.81 -3.23
CA THR A 464 -32.05 -23.63 -2.01
C THR A 464 -33.47 -23.61 -1.46
N ARG A 465 -33.97 -24.76 -0.99
CA ARG A 465 -35.26 -24.90 -0.33
C ARG A 465 -35.08 -25.53 1.04
N TRP A 466 -35.94 -25.17 1.98
CA TRP A 466 -36.05 -25.83 3.27
C TRP A 466 -37.36 -26.62 3.32
N ASP A 467 -37.30 -27.92 3.58
CA ASP A 467 -38.48 -28.80 3.63
C ASP A 467 -39.01 -29.05 5.05
N GLY A 468 -38.41 -28.42 6.07
CA GLY A 468 -38.72 -28.64 7.48
C GLY A 468 -37.70 -29.51 8.21
N HIS A 469 -36.89 -30.28 7.47
CA HIS A 469 -35.85 -31.16 8.02
C HIS A 469 -34.49 -31.02 7.34
N HIS A 470 -34.45 -30.77 6.02
CA HIS A 470 -33.23 -30.62 5.23
C HIS A 470 -33.30 -29.40 4.31
N PHE A 471 -32.12 -28.84 4.05
CA PHE A 471 -31.89 -27.92 2.95
C PHE A 471 -31.65 -28.74 1.69
N SER A 472 -32.47 -28.51 0.66
CA SER A 472 -32.28 -29.06 -0.67
C SER A 472 -31.70 -28.02 -1.61
N VAL A 473 -30.57 -28.34 -2.23
CA VAL A 473 -29.90 -27.53 -3.25
C VAL A 473 -29.99 -28.22 -4.59
N ALA A 474 -30.68 -27.60 -5.55
CA ALA A 474 -30.81 -28.16 -6.89
C ALA A 474 -29.48 -28.15 -7.64
N THR A 475 -29.09 -29.29 -8.22
CA THR A 475 -27.89 -29.42 -9.06
C THR A 475 -28.21 -30.16 -10.36
N THR A 476 -27.29 -30.14 -11.33
CA THR A 476 -27.46 -30.89 -12.59
C THR A 476 -27.47 -32.40 -12.39
N GLY A 477 -26.93 -32.90 -11.28
CA GLY A 477 -26.88 -34.32 -10.93
C GLY A 477 -27.94 -34.76 -9.93
N GLY A 478 -28.96 -33.94 -9.67
CA GLY A 478 -29.97 -34.15 -8.63
C GLY A 478 -29.80 -33.23 -7.43
N ASP A 479 -30.79 -33.24 -6.54
CA ASP A 479 -30.80 -32.39 -5.35
C ASP A 479 -29.78 -32.87 -4.31
N ILE A 480 -29.04 -31.93 -3.73
CA ILE A 480 -28.15 -32.20 -2.59
C ILE A 480 -28.89 -31.81 -1.32
N LEU A 481 -29.09 -32.78 -0.44
CA LEU A 481 -29.68 -32.60 0.87
C LEU A 481 -28.60 -32.37 1.92
N SER A 482 -28.83 -31.43 2.83
CA SER A 482 -27.99 -31.18 4.00
C SER A 482 -28.81 -30.70 5.18
N GLU A 483 -28.45 -31.10 6.39
CA GLU A 483 -29.09 -30.63 7.64
C GLU A 483 -28.76 -29.16 7.94
N TYR A 484 -27.57 -28.70 7.54
CA TYR A 484 -27.11 -27.34 7.79
C TYR A 484 -26.72 -26.64 6.50
N PHE A 485 -27.02 -25.34 6.42
CA PHE A 485 -26.70 -24.51 5.26
C PHE A 485 -26.05 -23.20 5.69
N ILE A 486 -24.85 -22.91 5.17
CA ILE A 486 -24.03 -21.75 5.57
C ILE A 486 -23.80 -20.85 4.36
N GLU A 487 -24.11 -19.55 4.48
CA GLU A 487 -23.85 -18.58 3.42
C GLU A 487 -22.48 -17.91 3.53
N ALA A 488 -21.60 -18.28 2.59
CA ALA A 488 -20.31 -17.65 2.35
C ALA A 488 -20.35 -16.80 1.05
N ALA A 489 -21.43 -16.04 0.86
CA ALA A 489 -21.72 -15.28 -0.37
C ALA A 489 -20.81 -14.05 -0.59
N GLY A 490 -19.98 -13.69 0.38
CA GLY A 490 -19.07 -12.57 0.31
C GLY A 490 -19.72 -11.25 0.70
N GLN A 491 -19.36 -10.18 0.01
CA GLN A 491 -19.77 -8.82 0.36
C GLN A 491 -20.96 -8.35 -0.50
N GLU A 492 -21.83 -7.55 0.10
CA GLU A 492 -22.89 -6.82 -0.61
C GLU A 492 -22.33 -5.48 -1.12
N TYR A 493 -22.54 -5.22 -2.41
CA TYR A 493 -22.11 -4.00 -3.06
C TYR A 493 -23.27 -3.23 -3.68
N ASN A 494 -24.46 -3.82 -3.79
CA ASN A 494 -25.64 -3.06 -4.17
C ASN A 494 -26.08 -2.22 -2.98
N SER A 495 -25.91 -0.90 -3.09
CA SER A 495 -26.21 0.05 -2.02
C SER A 495 -27.68 0.05 -1.59
N HIS A 496 -28.60 -0.39 -2.46
CA HIS A 496 -30.01 -0.54 -2.13
C HIS A 496 -30.34 -1.79 -1.31
N MET A 497 -29.48 -2.82 -1.39
CA MET A 497 -29.63 -4.08 -0.63
C MET A 497 -28.94 -4.03 0.72
N ILE A 498 -28.11 -3.02 0.98
CA ILE A 498 -27.38 -2.88 2.24
C ILE A 498 -28.35 -2.59 3.39
N GLU A 499 -28.30 -3.45 4.40
CA GLU A 499 -29.06 -3.32 5.64
C GLU A 499 -28.39 -2.36 6.62
N SER A 500 -28.26 -1.08 6.23
CA SER A 500 -27.81 -0.01 7.11
C SER A 500 -28.84 1.13 7.13
N PRO A 501 -29.46 1.44 8.29
CA PRO A 501 -30.40 2.55 8.40
C PRO A 501 -29.81 3.88 7.94
N LEU A 502 -28.54 4.14 8.26
CA LEU A 502 -27.83 5.34 7.84
C LEU A 502 -27.70 5.38 6.30
N VAL A 503 -27.18 4.32 5.67
CA VAL A 503 -27.02 4.28 4.20
C VAL A 503 -28.35 4.48 3.49
N LYS A 504 -29.41 3.80 3.94
CA LYS A 504 -30.76 3.96 3.39
C LYS A 504 -31.25 5.40 3.49
N ARG A 505 -31.11 6.04 4.65
CA ARG A 505 -31.47 7.45 4.85
C ARG A 505 -30.68 8.39 3.93
N LEU A 506 -29.37 8.20 3.82
CA LEU A 506 -28.51 9.04 2.97
C LEU A 506 -28.90 8.95 1.50
N LEU A 507 -29.24 7.75 1.01
CA LEU A 507 -29.74 7.53 -0.35
C LEU A 507 -31.12 8.15 -0.55
N THR A 508 -32.06 7.92 0.38
CA THR A 508 -33.43 8.47 0.30
C THR A 508 -33.44 10.00 0.33
N LYS A 509 -32.54 10.63 1.11
CA LYS A 509 -32.39 12.09 1.16
C LYS A 509 -31.61 12.67 -0.03
N GLY A 510 -31.03 11.84 -0.91
CA GLY A 510 -30.19 12.29 -2.01
C GLY A 510 -28.85 12.92 -1.58
N ILE A 511 -28.41 12.66 -0.34
CA ILE A 511 -27.13 13.18 0.19
C ILE A 511 -25.94 12.49 -0.47
N VAL A 512 -26.09 11.20 -0.80
CA VAL A 512 -25.16 10.41 -1.61
C VAL A 512 -25.94 9.69 -2.70
N ASN A 513 -25.27 9.37 -3.80
CA ASN A 513 -25.88 8.69 -4.94
C ASN A 513 -25.32 7.27 -5.08
N SER A 514 -26.18 6.30 -5.44
CA SER A 514 -25.72 4.97 -5.82
C SER A 514 -24.86 5.02 -7.08
N HIS A 515 -23.88 4.13 -7.20
CA HIS A 515 -23.14 3.93 -8.44
C HIS A 515 -23.70 2.72 -9.20
N PRO A 516 -23.99 2.80 -10.51
CA PRO A 516 -24.60 1.69 -11.27
C PRO A 516 -23.83 0.36 -11.21
N ALA A 517 -22.49 0.43 -11.17
CA ALA A 517 -21.63 -0.74 -11.00
C ALA A 517 -21.41 -1.20 -9.54
N GLY A 518 -22.21 -0.69 -8.59
CA GLY A 518 -22.18 -1.02 -7.16
C GLY A 518 -21.59 0.08 -6.27
N GLY A 519 -22.09 0.19 -5.04
CA GLY A 519 -21.63 1.12 -4.02
C GLY A 519 -22.25 2.52 -4.15
N ILE A 520 -21.53 3.51 -3.66
CA ILE A 520 -21.82 4.94 -3.73
C ILE A 520 -20.90 5.56 -4.79
N SER A 521 -21.46 6.46 -5.59
CA SER A 521 -20.73 7.26 -6.57
C SER A 521 -19.81 8.24 -5.85
N VAL A 522 -18.53 8.18 -6.17
CA VAL A 522 -17.51 9.10 -5.65
C VAL A 522 -16.65 9.64 -6.78
N ASN A 523 -16.12 10.85 -6.59
CA ASN A 523 -15.05 11.37 -7.43
C ASN A 523 -13.82 10.46 -7.31
N PHE A 524 -13.29 10.00 -8.45
CA PHE A 524 -12.15 9.08 -8.47
C PHE A 524 -10.98 9.65 -7.66
N SER A 525 -10.51 10.87 -7.96
CA SER A 525 -9.32 11.51 -7.37
C SER A 525 -9.41 11.75 -5.86
N THR A 526 -10.58 12.16 -5.36
CA THR A 526 -10.75 12.68 -4.00
C THR A 526 -11.56 11.78 -3.07
N LEU A 527 -12.33 10.84 -3.61
CA LEU A 527 -13.36 10.06 -2.91
C LEU A 527 -14.54 10.86 -2.35
N LEU A 528 -14.74 12.09 -2.79
CA LEU A 528 -15.93 12.88 -2.46
C LEU A 528 -17.18 12.24 -3.10
N ALA A 529 -18.17 11.89 -2.28
CA ALA A 529 -19.52 11.51 -2.72
C ALA A 529 -20.44 12.73 -2.85
N SER A 530 -20.21 13.76 -2.03
CA SER A 530 -20.86 15.06 -2.07
C SER A 530 -19.93 16.13 -1.49
N LYS A 531 -20.35 17.40 -1.42
CA LYS A 531 -19.49 18.56 -1.07
C LYS A 531 -18.62 18.36 0.18
N SER A 532 -19.12 17.65 1.19
CA SER A 532 -18.48 17.50 2.50
C SER A 532 -18.40 16.03 2.96
N ILE A 533 -18.77 15.07 2.13
CA ILE A 533 -18.82 13.64 2.51
C ILE A 533 -17.90 12.84 1.60
N HIS A 534 -16.91 12.19 2.22
CA HIS A 534 -16.06 11.19 1.59
C HIS A 534 -16.55 9.78 1.92
N VAL A 535 -16.33 8.84 1.01
CA VAL A 535 -16.62 7.41 1.24
C VAL A 535 -15.38 6.59 0.92
N ILE A 536 -15.09 5.57 1.72
CA ILE A 536 -13.92 4.69 1.54
C ILE A 536 -14.31 3.21 1.71
N GLY A 537 -13.51 2.31 1.13
CA GLY A 537 -13.66 0.87 1.27
C GLY A 537 -14.64 0.28 0.26
N SER A 538 -15.27 -0.84 0.59
CA SER A 538 -16.13 -1.60 -0.34
C SER A 538 -17.25 -0.78 -0.99
N MET A 539 -17.71 0.26 -0.30
CA MET A 539 -18.73 1.18 -0.81
C MET A 539 -18.28 2.03 -2.00
N THR A 540 -16.99 2.08 -2.34
CA THR A 540 -16.52 2.81 -3.52
C THR A 540 -16.26 1.89 -4.72
N ARG A 541 -16.67 0.61 -4.66
CA ARG A 541 -16.39 -0.40 -5.69
C ARG A 541 -16.81 0.02 -7.10
N GLY A 542 -17.91 0.76 -7.26
CA GLY A 542 -18.37 1.21 -8.56
C GLY A 542 -17.35 2.12 -9.27
N THR A 543 -16.64 2.95 -8.51
CA THR A 543 -15.60 3.85 -9.01
C THR A 543 -14.21 3.20 -8.97
N HIS A 544 -13.87 2.44 -7.93
CA HIS A 544 -12.51 1.96 -7.70
C HIS A 544 -12.30 0.47 -7.97
N PHE A 545 -13.34 -0.34 -7.98
CA PHE A 545 -13.35 -1.81 -8.15
C PHE A 545 -12.54 -2.60 -7.11
N TYR A 546 -11.24 -2.33 -6.98
CA TYR A 546 -10.30 -3.04 -6.13
C TYR A 546 -10.20 -2.42 -4.72
N THR A 547 -11.26 -2.59 -3.93
CA THR A 547 -11.45 -1.94 -2.60
C THR A 547 -11.20 -2.87 -1.41
N ASN A 548 -10.83 -4.13 -1.66
CA ASN A 548 -10.68 -5.16 -0.63
C ASN A 548 -9.24 -5.35 -0.14
N ALA A 549 -8.31 -4.53 -0.62
CA ALA A 549 -6.90 -4.63 -0.32
C ALA A 549 -6.43 -3.44 0.52
N ILE A 550 -5.62 -3.73 1.54
CA ILE A 550 -5.20 -2.73 2.53
C ILE A 550 -4.32 -1.65 1.91
N ASP A 551 -3.39 -2.02 1.03
CA ASP A 551 -2.55 -1.09 0.28
C ASP A 551 -3.37 -0.04 -0.50
N ARG A 552 -4.48 -0.49 -1.12
CA ARG A 552 -5.40 0.41 -1.82
C ARG A 552 -6.18 1.31 -0.89
N ASN A 553 -6.71 0.75 0.21
CA ASN A 553 -7.43 1.53 1.20
C ASN A 553 -6.52 2.55 1.91
N ALA A 554 -5.23 2.25 2.12
CA ALA A 554 -4.24 3.22 2.60
C ALA A 554 -4.03 4.35 1.59
N ALA A 555 -3.89 4.04 0.30
CA ALA A 555 -3.78 5.05 -0.77
C ALA A 555 -5.05 5.92 -0.88
N HIS A 556 -6.23 5.33 -0.71
CA HIS A 556 -7.52 6.03 -0.66
C HIS A 556 -7.61 6.97 0.55
N ALA A 557 -7.20 6.52 1.73
CA ALA A 557 -7.13 7.34 2.93
C ALA A 557 -6.20 8.55 2.75
N SER A 558 -5.06 8.37 2.09
CA SER A 558 -4.13 9.46 1.77
C SER A 558 -4.75 10.50 0.83
N ARG A 559 -5.52 10.07 -0.19
CA ARG A 559 -6.28 10.96 -1.09
C ARG A 559 -7.40 11.72 -0.38
N ILE A 560 -8.09 11.08 0.56
CA ILE A 560 -9.09 11.73 1.41
C ILE A 560 -8.42 12.79 2.29
N ALA A 561 -7.29 12.46 2.93
CA ALA A 561 -6.55 13.43 3.75
C ALA A 561 -6.05 14.62 2.91
N ASP A 562 -5.58 14.39 1.68
CA ASP A 562 -5.24 15.46 0.74
C ASP A 562 -6.46 16.34 0.44
N SER A 563 -7.61 15.73 0.11
CA SER A 563 -8.84 16.45 -0.19
C SER A 563 -9.34 17.29 1.00
N ILE A 564 -9.33 16.74 2.21
CA ILE A 564 -9.77 17.43 3.43
C ILE A 564 -8.86 18.59 3.79
N THR A 565 -7.55 18.42 3.59
CA THR A 565 -6.54 19.46 3.87
C THR A 565 -6.29 20.41 2.68
N ALA A 566 -7.20 20.41 1.70
CA ALA A 566 -7.14 21.24 0.49
C ALA A 566 -5.82 21.12 -0.30
N SER A 567 -5.18 19.95 -0.26
CA SER A 567 -4.03 19.63 -1.11
C SER A 567 -4.53 19.17 -2.49
N PRO A 568 -4.02 19.73 -3.61
CA PRO A 568 -4.40 19.26 -4.94
C PRO A 568 -4.11 17.76 -5.10
N PRO A 569 -5.00 16.97 -5.73
CA PRO A 569 -4.78 15.54 -5.90
C PRO A 569 -3.45 15.25 -6.60
N ARG A 570 -2.70 14.26 -6.11
CA ARG A 570 -1.49 13.79 -6.76
C ARG A 570 -1.85 12.93 -7.98
N ARG A 571 -1.30 13.27 -9.15
CA ARG A 571 -1.38 12.44 -10.36
C ARG A 571 -0.13 11.53 -10.46
N PRO A 572 -0.29 10.25 -10.86
CA PRO A 572 0.85 9.43 -11.26
C PRO A 572 1.61 10.10 -12.41
N LEU A 573 2.94 10.04 -12.39
CA LEU A 573 3.82 10.60 -13.41
C LEU A 573 4.71 9.52 -14.00
N HIS A 574 4.96 9.59 -15.30
CA HIS A 574 6.00 8.82 -15.98
C HIS A 574 7.26 9.69 -16.10
N LEU A 575 8.34 9.27 -15.45
CA LEU A 575 9.51 10.11 -15.21
C LEU A 575 10.74 9.54 -15.92
N ALA A 576 11.31 10.27 -16.87
CA ALA A 576 12.57 9.89 -17.51
C ALA A 576 13.77 10.35 -16.66
N PHE A 577 14.66 9.43 -16.30
CA PHE A 577 15.93 9.74 -15.66
C PHE A 577 17.08 9.47 -16.63
N PHE A 578 17.82 10.52 -16.98
CA PHE A 578 19.04 10.44 -17.79
C PHE A 578 20.24 10.39 -16.84
N VAL A 579 20.77 9.20 -16.63
CA VAL A 579 21.70 8.91 -15.53
C VAL A 579 23.13 8.84 -16.07
N GLY A 580 24.03 9.63 -15.50
CA GLY A 580 25.47 9.55 -15.78
C GLY A 580 26.07 8.22 -15.32
N SER A 581 27.23 7.86 -15.88
CA SER A 581 27.98 6.64 -15.50
C SER A 581 28.70 6.73 -14.15
N ASP A 582 28.62 7.88 -13.47
CA ASP A 582 29.32 8.12 -12.23
C ASP A 582 28.60 7.57 -10.99
N LEU A 583 29.39 7.43 -9.93
CA LEU A 583 28.98 6.95 -8.63
C LEU A 583 27.74 7.69 -8.09
N PHE A 584 27.75 9.02 -8.09
CA PHE A 584 26.70 9.79 -7.43
C PHE A 584 25.40 9.75 -8.21
N SER A 585 25.44 9.72 -9.54
CA SER A 585 24.26 9.49 -10.37
C SER A 585 23.56 8.15 -10.03
N HIS A 586 24.34 7.08 -9.89
CA HIS A 586 23.82 5.77 -9.49
C HIS A 586 23.27 5.75 -8.05
N LEU A 587 23.96 6.40 -7.10
CA LEU A 587 23.49 6.53 -5.72
C LEU A 587 22.17 7.32 -5.64
N MET A 588 22.08 8.44 -6.37
CA MET A 588 20.86 9.25 -6.45
C MET A 588 19.67 8.43 -6.93
N VAL A 589 19.81 7.72 -8.05
CA VAL A 589 18.74 6.87 -8.60
C VAL A 589 18.32 5.79 -7.62
N SER A 590 19.27 5.18 -6.90
CA SER A 590 18.96 4.18 -5.87
C SER A 590 18.16 4.73 -4.69
N LYS A 591 18.25 6.03 -4.41
CA LYS A 591 17.43 6.68 -3.36
C LYS A 591 16.12 7.24 -3.91
N LEU A 592 16.10 7.72 -5.15
CA LEU A 592 14.92 8.29 -5.81
C LEU A 592 13.87 7.23 -6.10
N VAL A 593 14.25 6.15 -6.80
CA VAL A 593 13.29 5.19 -7.35
C VAL A 593 12.37 4.56 -6.31
N PRO A 594 12.86 4.02 -5.16
CA PRO A 594 11.98 3.43 -4.15
C PRO A 594 10.89 4.38 -3.67
N ARG A 595 11.25 5.65 -3.43
CA ARG A 595 10.32 6.68 -2.93
C ARG A 595 9.33 7.14 -4.00
N LEU A 596 9.79 7.28 -5.25
CA LEU A 596 8.93 7.62 -6.38
C LEU A 596 7.90 6.52 -6.67
N VAL A 597 8.32 5.25 -6.64
CA VAL A 597 7.41 4.11 -6.82
C VAL A 597 6.41 4.02 -5.67
N ALA A 598 6.84 4.24 -4.42
CA ALA A 598 5.96 4.28 -3.25
C ALA A 598 4.90 5.41 -3.36
N GLN A 599 5.26 6.54 -3.97
CA GLN A 599 4.33 7.64 -4.25
C GLN A 599 3.41 7.40 -5.47
N GLY A 600 3.60 6.29 -6.19
CA GLY A 600 2.78 5.89 -7.33
C GLY A 600 3.29 6.37 -8.70
N HIS A 601 4.50 6.94 -8.78
CA HIS A 601 5.14 7.32 -10.04
C HIS A 601 5.78 6.13 -10.75
N THR A 602 6.11 6.29 -12.02
CA THR A 602 6.74 5.27 -12.87
C THR A 602 8.04 5.82 -13.45
N PRO A 603 9.19 5.51 -12.84
CA PRO A 603 10.49 5.88 -13.38
C PRO A 603 10.87 5.05 -14.61
N PHE A 604 11.45 5.70 -15.61
CA PHE A 604 12.09 5.12 -16.79
C PHE A 604 13.56 5.56 -16.77
N ILE A 605 14.48 4.59 -16.73
CA ILE A 605 15.89 4.88 -16.57
C ILE A 605 16.61 4.73 -17.91
N PHE A 606 17.21 5.82 -18.34
CA PHE A 606 18.02 5.89 -19.53
C PHE A 606 19.49 6.07 -19.15
N LEU A 607 20.35 5.24 -19.73
CA LEU A 607 21.80 5.22 -19.51
C LEU A 607 22.52 5.64 -20.80
N PRO A 608 22.72 6.95 -21.05
CA PRO A 608 23.45 7.43 -22.21
C PRO A 608 24.92 7.01 -22.14
N GLU A 609 25.48 6.65 -23.29
CA GLU A 609 26.91 6.36 -23.41
C GLU A 609 27.74 7.62 -23.18
N ASP A 610 28.81 7.48 -22.41
CA ASP A 610 29.80 8.53 -22.30
C ASP A 610 30.59 8.61 -23.61
N LYS A 611 30.56 9.78 -24.25
CA LYS A 611 31.50 10.06 -25.34
C LYS A 611 32.87 10.29 -24.71
N VAL A 612 33.66 9.23 -24.55
CA VAL A 612 35.05 9.31 -24.09
C VAL A 612 35.83 10.20 -25.07
N LYS A 613 36.05 11.47 -24.71
CA LYS A 613 36.89 12.40 -25.46
C LYS A 613 37.93 13.01 -24.53
N ARG A 614 39.20 12.87 -24.98
CA ARG A 614 40.49 13.20 -24.34
C ARG A 614 40.92 12.21 -23.25
N LYS A 615 42.06 11.54 -23.47
CA LYS A 615 42.86 10.94 -22.38
C LYS A 615 43.12 12.07 -21.39
N ALA A 616 42.64 11.93 -20.15
CA ALA A 616 43.08 12.82 -19.07
C ALA A 616 44.61 12.74 -19.01
N THR A 617 45.28 13.88 -19.12
CA THR A 617 46.75 13.95 -19.19
C THR A 617 47.37 13.92 -17.81
N SER A 618 46.70 14.50 -16.79
CA SER A 618 47.23 14.54 -15.42
C SER A 618 46.86 13.28 -14.62
N PRO A 619 47.76 12.81 -13.72
CA PRO A 619 47.50 11.69 -12.82
C PRO A 619 46.23 11.85 -11.96
N GLU A 620 45.99 13.04 -11.41
CA GLU A 620 44.88 13.30 -10.49
C GLU A 620 43.50 13.23 -11.19
N LEU A 621 43.42 13.66 -12.46
CA LEU A 621 42.20 13.53 -13.25
C LEU A 621 41.95 12.08 -13.70
N ARG A 622 43.02 11.30 -13.94
CA ARG A 622 42.91 9.85 -14.18
C ARG A 622 42.43 9.11 -12.93
N GLU A 623 42.97 9.47 -11.76
CA GLU A 623 42.56 8.93 -10.47
C GLU A 623 41.09 9.23 -10.18
N LEU A 624 40.67 10.49 -10.37
CA LEU A 624 39.27 10.88 -10.25
C LEU A 624 38.37 10.05 -11.18
N GLY A 625 38.72 9.94 -12.46
CA GLY A 625 37.96 9.14 -13.43
C GLY A 625 37.86 7.66 -13.05
N PHE A 626 38.91 7.11 -12.44
CA PHE A 626 38.90 5.74 -11.93
C PHE A 626 37.91 5.57 -10.78
N PHE A 627 38.01 6.39 -9.73
CA PHE A 627 37.17 6.28 -8.53
C PHE A 627 35.72 6.74 -8.75
N GLU A 628 35.50 7.79 -9.53
CA GLU A 628 34.17 8.33 -9.79
C GLU A 628 33.35 7.43 -10.72
N ARG A 629 34.00 6.70 -11.65
CA ARG A 629 33.31 5.97 -12.73
C ARG A 629 33.79 4.53 -12.93
N GLN A 630 35.07 4.32 -13.27
CA GLN A 630 35.55 3.01 -13.73
C GLN A 630 35.40 1.93 -12.66
N LEU A 631 35.72 2.25 -11.40
CA LEU A 631 35.61 1.31 -10.29
C LEU A 631 34.16 0.80 -10.11
N LEU A 632 33.17 1.69 -10.24
CA LEU A 632 31.76 1.31 -10.19
C LEU A 632 31.37 0.46 -11.42
N GLN A 633 31.65 0.96 -12.62
CA GLN A 633 31.18 0.37 -13.89
C GLN A 633 31.86 -0.96 -14.21
N ASP A 634 33.18 -1.06 -13.99
CA ASP A 634 34.00 -2.15 -14.48
C ASP A 634 34.24 -3.24 -13.42
N GLN A 635 34.11 -2.92 -12.14
CA GLN A 635 34.38 -3.86 -11.04
C GLN A 635 33.12 -4.17 -10.23
N ILE A 636 32.48 -3.13 -9.67
CA ILE A 636 31.41 -3.30 -8.67
C ILE A 636 30.12 -3.81 -9.31
N ILE A 637 29.64 -3.17 -10.40
CA ILE A 637 28.41 -3.61 -11.07
C ILE A 637 28.52 -5.06 -11.57
N PRO A 638 29.61 -5.48 -12.25
CA PRO A 638 29.80 -6.89 -12.63
C PRO A 638 29.82 -7.85 -11.45
N PHE A 639 30.48 -7.49 -10.34
CA PHE A 639 30.52 -8.30 -9.13
C PHE A 639 29.14 -8.48 -8.51
N LEU A 640 28.36 -7.42 -8.38
CA LEU A 640 27.01 -7.48 -7.78
C LEU A 640 26.00 -8.24 -8.65
N ARG A 641 26.28 -8.35 -9.96
CA ARG A 641 25.48 -9.17 -10.87
C ARG A 641 25.70 -10.67 -10.63
N SER A 642 26.91 -11.09 -10.28
CA SER A 642 27.23 -12.50 -10.00
C SER A 642 27.06 -12.89 -8.53
N SER A 643 27.20 -11.92 -7.61
CA SER A 643 27.10 -12.12 -6.16
C SER A 643 26.23 -11.03 -5.52
N PRO A 644 24.89 -11.16 -5.59
CA PRO A 644 23.98 -10.18 -5.00
C PRO A 644 24.22 -10.04 -3.49
N SER A 645 24.40 -8.80 -3.03
CA SER A 645 24.65 -8.50 -1.61
C SER A 645 23.33 -8.23 -0.89
N GLY A 646 22.90 -9.16 -0.04
CA GLY A 646 21.74 -8.95 0.84
C GLY A 646 21.99 -7.79 1.83
N GLY A 647 20.96 -6.97 2.08
CA GLY A 647 21.03 -5.89 3.07
C GLY A 647 21.85 -4.66 2.66
N ALA A 648 22.17 -4.50 1.38
CA ALA A 648 22.77 -3.28 0.85
C ALA A 648 21.84 -2.07 1.02
N ALA A 649 22.43 -0.88 1.29
CA ALA A 649 21.67 0.37 1.43
C ALA A 649 21.25 0.97 0.08
N CYS A 650 21.92 0.55 -0.99
CA CYS A 650 21.67 0.95 -2.37
C CYS A 650 21.68 -0.28 -3.29
N LEU A 651 20.86 -0.22 -4.34
CA LEU A 651 20.81 -1.18 -5.43
C LEU A 651 21.49 -0.58 -6.66
N THR A 652 22.10 -1.42 -7.49
CA THR A 652 22.55 -0.98 -8.83
C THR A 652 21.35 -0.68 -9.73
N VAL A 653 21.54 0.09 -10.80
CA VAL A 653 20.45 0.42 -11.74
C VAL A 653 19.78 -0.85 -12.31
N ASP A 654 20.56 -1.87 -12.65
CA ASP A 654 20.03 -3.15 -13.15
C ASP A 654 19.19 -3.86 -12.08
N GLN A 655 19.64 -3.87 -10.82
CA GLN A 655 18.91 -4.44 -9.68
C GLN A 655 17.61 -3.67 -9.41
N ILE A 656 17.64 -2.34 -9.51
CA ILE A 656 16.46 -1.47 -9.40
C ILE A 656 15.44 -1.82 -10.50
N GLY A 657 15.89 -1.91 -11.75
CA GLY A 657 15.04 -2.29 -12.88
C GLY A 657 14.37 -3.65 -12.67
N ALA A 658 15.13 -4.65 -12.23
CA ALA A 658 14.60 -5.99 -11.95
C ALA A 658 13.64 -6.02 -10.74
N HIS A 659 13.95 -5.29 -9.67
CA HIS A 659 13.18 -5.30 -8.43
C HIS A 659 11.84 -4.58 -8.58
N TYR A 660 11.83 -3.40 -9.22
CA TYR A 660 10.63 -2.57 -9.38
C TYR A 660 9.90 -2.80 -10.71
N GLY A 661 10.51 -3.54 -11.65
CA GLY A 661 9.95 -3.83 -12.97
C GLY A 661 9.92 -2.60 -13.89
N LEU A 662 11.03 -1.86 -13.94
CA LEU A 662 11.18 -0.61 -14.68
C LEU A 662 11.91 -0.82 -16.00
N LEU A 663 11.64 0.05 -16.97
CA LEU A 663 12.46 0.11 -18.18
C LEU A 663 13.83 0.69 -17.82
N VAL A 664 14.88 -0.09 -18.08
CA VAL A 664 16.27 0.36 -18.07
C VAL A 664 16.82 0.19 -19.47
N GLN A 665 17.18 1.29 -20.12
CA GLN A 665 17.63 1.29 -21.51
C GLN A 665 18.96 2.04 -21.65
N ARG A 666 19.94 1.39 -22.30
CA ARG A 666 21.19 2.04 -22.70
C ARG A 666 21.00 2.78 -24.01
N LEU A 667 21.54 4.00 -24.11
CA LEU A 667 21.38 4.87 -25.27
C LEU A 667 22.74 5.28 -25.83
N LYS A 668 22.92 5.17 -27.15
CA LYS A 668 24.08 5.79 -27.81
C LYS A 668 24.01 7.31 -27.74
N SER A 669 22.82 7.88 -27.93
CA SER A 669 22.59 9.32 -27.95
C SER A 669 21.22 9.67 -27.38
N VAL A 670 21.15 10.66 -26.49
CA VAL A 670 19.85 11.25 -26.06
C VAL A 670 19.13 12.00 -27.17
N ASN A 671 19.81 12.25 -28.28
CA ASN A 671 19.30 12.98 -29.45
C ASN A 671 18.98 12.07 -30.64
N ASP A 672 18.98 10.75 -30.44
CA ASP A 672 18.56 9.81 -31.48
C ASP A 672 17.07 10.06 -31.80
N PRO A 673 16.68 10.24 -33.08
CA PRO A 673 15.27 10.42 -33.43
C PRO A 673 14.37 9.27 -32.95
N SER A 674 14.85 8.02 -33.03
CA SER A 674 14.10 6.83 -32.60
C SER A 674 13.85 6.80 -31.09
N PHE A 675 14.66 7.54 -30.31
CA PHE A 675 14.48 7.63 -28.87
C PHE A 675 13.28 8.51 -28.49
N LEU A 676 12.91 9.50 -29.32
CA LEU A 676 11.72 10.32 -29.08
C LEU A 676 10.43 9.50 -29.19
N ASP A 677 10.43 8.47 -30.04
CA ASP A 677 9.33 7.52 -30.14
C ASP A 677 9.17 6.74 -28.84
N THR A 678 10.27 6.30 -28.22
CA THR A 678 10.25 5.65 -26.90
C THR A 678 9.68 6.55 -25.80
N LEU A 679 10.06 7.83 -25.77
CA LEU A 679 9.50 8.78 -24.80
C LEU A 679 7.98 8.98 -25.00
N SER A 680 7.54 8.98 -26.26
CA SER A 680 6.14 9.17 -26.62
C SER A 680 5.30 7.91 -26.32
N GLU A 681 5.79 6.72 -26.69
CA GLU A 681 5.16 5.41 -26.42
C GLU A 681 4.92 5.20 -24.92
N HIS A 682 5.84 5.67 -24.08
CA HIS A 682 5.74 5.55 -22.63
C HIS A 682 5.14 6.77 -21.95
N HIS A 683 4.53 7.70 -22.68
CA HIS A 683 3.80 8.86 -22.11
C HIS A 683 4.62 9.65 -21.08
N ILE A 684 5.91 9.88 -21.34
CA ILE A 684 6.79 10.55 -20.38
C ILE A 684 6.27 11.97 -20.09
N ASP A 685 6.09 12.28 -18.80
CA ASP A 685 5.59 13.55 -18.27
C ASP A 685 6.73 14.55 -18.01
N ALA A 686 7.86 14.07 -17.49
CA ALA A 686 9.01 14.90 -17.14
C ALA A 686 10.33 14.14 -17.27
N GLY A 687 11.40 14.87 -17.60
CA GLY A 687 12.77 14.35 -17.71
C GLY A 687 13.71 15.01 -16.71
N PHE A 688 14.59 14.21 -16.10
CA PHE A 688 15.59 14.66 -15.15
C PHE A 688 16.97 14.19 -15.61
N SER A 689 17.86 15.14 -15.89
CA SER A 689 19.29 14.87 -16.05
C SER A 689 19.94 14.79 -14.68
N LEU A 690 20.44 13.59 -14.36
CA LEU A 690 21.25 13.33 -13.17
C LEU A 690 22.68 13.16 -13.66
N ARG A 691 23.36 14.31 -13.83
CA ARG A 691 24.75 14.40 -14.34
C ARG A 691 24.94 13.65 -15.67
N CYS A 692 23.99 13.79 -16.60
CA CYS A 692 24.12 13.26 -17.95
C CYS A 692 25.25 13.97 -18.71
N TYR A 693 26.21 13.21 -19.23
CA TYR A 693 27.38 13.75 -19.95
C TYR A 693 27.09 14.12 -21.42
N GLN A 694 25.86 13.96 -21.89
CA GLN A 694 25.46 14.33 -23.25
C GLN A 694 24.64 15.63 -23.27
N ARG A 695 24.91 16.47 -24.27
CA ARG A 695 24.07 17.64 -24.55
C ARG A 695 22.71 17.23 -25.08
N PHE A 696 21.66 17.85 -24.56
CA PHE A 696 20.30 17.74 -25.08
C PHE A 696 20.12 18.69 -26.28
N GLY A 697 19.65 18.14 -27.38
CA GLY A 697 19.39 18.84 -28.64
C GLY A 697 17.98 19.42 -28.70
N LYS A 698 17.73 20.23 -29.73
CA LYS A 698 16.44 20.94 -29.89
C LYS A 698 15.24 20.00 -29.89
N ASN A 699 15.32 18.84 -30.55
CA ASN A 699 14.16 17.95 -30.68
C ASN A 699 13.71 17.36 -29.34
N ILE A 700 14.64 16.91 -28.50
CA ILE A 700 14.31 16.39 -27.17
C ILE A 700 13.88 17.53 -26.23
N ILE A 701 14.51 18.70 -26.29
CA ILE A 701 14.08 19.87 -25.52
C ILE A 701 12.62 20.24 -25.90
N ASN A 702 12.30 20.27 -27.19
CA ASN A 702 10.95 20.56 -27.67
C ASN A 702 9.93 19.48 -27.29
N HIS A 703 10.32 18.21 -27.24
CA HIS A 703 9.44 17.12 -26.75
C HIS A 703 8.97 17.39 -25.31
N PHE A 704 9.85 17.94 -24.48
CA PHE A 704 9.59 18.33 -23.09
C PHE A 704 9.13 19.78 -22.92
N ALA A 705 8.70 20.46 -23.98
CA ALA A 705 8.05 21.76 -23.86
C ALA A 705 6.77 21.66 -22.99
N ALA A 706 6.32 22.79 -22.46
CA ALA A 706 5.13 22.86 -21.61
C ALA A 706 3.95 22.11 -22.26
N PRO A 707 3.19 21.29 -21.49
CA PRO A 707 3.18 21.19 -20.03
C PRO A 707 4.21 20.20 -19.42
N ARG A 708 5.10 19.62 -20.23
CA ARG A 708 6.19 18.76 -19.73
C ARG A 708 7.35 19.61 -19.21
N ALA A 709 8.28 18.97 -18.52
CA ALA A 709 9.50 19.61 -18.04
C ALA A 709 10.73 18.74 -18.29
N LEU A 710 11.82 19.34 -18.78
CA LEU A 710 13.14 18.74 -18.82
C LEU A 710 14.07 19.55 -17.92
N LEU A 711 14.46 18.93 -16.80
CA LEU A 711 15.21 19.56 -15.73
C LEU A 711 16.60 18.93 -15.61
N ASN A 712 17.60 19.75 -15.31
CA ASN A 712 18.95 19.30 -14.99
C ASN A 712 19.24 19.57 -13.52
N LEU A 713 19.65 18.52 -12.82
CA LEU A 713 20.17 18.61 -11.47
C LEU A 713 21.68 18.84 -11.54
N HIS A 714 22.05 20.11 -11.59
CA HIS A 714 23.43 20.54 -11.78
C HIS A 714 24.17 20.64 -10.45
N PRO A 715 25.30 19.93 -10.26
CA PRO A 715 26.17 20.17 -9.11
C PRO A 715 26.87 21.52 -9.29
N GLY A 716 26.60 22.48 -8.42
CA GLY A 716 27.12 23.85 -8.49
C GLY A 716 26.01 24.89 -8.36
N THR A 717 26.34 26.03 -7.75
CA THR A 717 25.43 27.16 -7.57
C THR A 717 25.41 28.05 -8.82
N LEU A 718 24.31 28.01 -9.57
CA LEU A 718 24.11 28.83 -10.76
C LEU A 718 23.74 30.28 -10.40
N PRO A 719 24.17 31.28 -11.20
CA PRO A 719 24.95 31.15 -12.44
C PRO A 719 26.48 31.07 -12.25
N SER A 720 26.97 31.19 -11.01
CA SER A 720 28.40 31.36 -10.72
C SER A 720 29.26 30.12 -10.98
N TYR A 721 28.66 28.93 -11.09
CA TYR A 721 29.38 27.68 -11.32
C TYR A 721 28.73 26.85 -12.44
N ARG A 722 28.78 27.31 -13.70
CA ARG A 722 28.38 26.52 -14.87
C ARG A 722 29.49 25.56 -15.31
N GLY A 723 29.16 24.46 -16.00
CA GLY A 723 30.12 23.55 -16.62
C GLY A 723 30.51 22.37 -15.73
N VAL A 724 31.77 21.95 -15.78
CA VAL A 724 32.22 20.68 -15.15
C VAL A 724 33.11 20.90 -13.94
N MET A 725 33.18 19.90 -13.05
CA MET A 725 34.06 19.88 -11.88
C MET A 725 33.90 21.10 -10.95
N THR A 726 32.69 21.65 -10.87
CA THR A 726 32.34 22.85 -10.09
C THR A 726 32.62 22.72 -8.59
N ALA A 727 32.54 21.52 -8.01
CA ALA A 727 32.84 21.28 -6.61
C ALA A 727 34.30 21.62 -6.26
N VAL A 728 35.27 21.14 -7.05
CA VAL A 728 36.68 21.51 -6.83
C VAL A 728 36.92 22.99 -7.10
N ARG A 729 36.19 23.60 -8.06
CA ARG A 729 36.26 25.06 -8.29
C ARG A 729 35.82 25.85 -7.06
N ALA A 730 34.70 25.46 -6.44
CA ALA A 730 34.20 26.06 -5.21
C ALA A 730 35.20 25.90 -4.05
N MET A 731 35.81 24.72 -3.92
CA MET A 731 36.86 24.47 -2.93
C MET A 731 38.10 25.35 -3.16
N ILE A 732 38.61 25.45 -4.40
CA ILE A 732 39.74 26.32 -4.76
C ILE A 732 39.43 27.79 -4.44
N ASN A 733 38.19 28.22 -4.70
CA ASN A 733 37.74 29.58 -4.44
C ASN A 733 37.45 29.86 -2.94
N LYS A 734 37.58 28.86 -2.07
CA LYS A 734 37.26 28.96 -0.63
C LYS A 734 35.80 29.35 -0.34
N GLU A 735 34.87 28.86 -1.17
CA GLU A 735 33.44 29.09 -0.95
C GLU A 735 32.98 28.47 0.39
N PRO A 736 32.15 29.17 1.18
CA PRO A 736 31.67 28.62 2.45
C PRO A 736 30.71 27.44 2.26
N THR A 737 30.02 27.39 1.12
CA THR A 737 28.99 26.41 0.82
C THR A 737 29.04 25.92 -0.61
N PHE A 738 28.64 24.67 -0.84
CA PHE A 738 28.44 24.08 -2.16
C PHE A 738 27.12 23.31 -2.19
N GLY A 739 26.60 23.04 -3.39
CA GLY A 739 25.27 22.47 -3.50
C GLY A 739 24.86 22.14 -4.92
N TYR A 740 23.54 22.11 -5.12
CA TYR A 740 22.92 21.84 -6.41
C TYR A 740 22.03 23.00 -6.84
N SER A 741 21.96 23.20 -8.15
CA SER A 741 20.92 23.99 -8.81
C SER A 741 20.05 23.06 -9.66
N LEU A 742 18.74 23.14 -9.47
CA LEU A 742 17.77 22.49 -10.36
C LEU A 742 17.27 23.53 -11.35
N HIS A 743 17.47 23.31 -12.64
CA HIS A 743 17.15 24.31 -13.66
C HIS A 743 16.59 23.66 -14.94
N HIS A 744 15.89 24.44 -15.76
CA HIS A 744 15.44 23.99 -17.08
C HIS A 744 16.63 23.75 -18.02
N ILE A 745 16.57 22.67 -18.79
CA ILE A 745 17.57 22.43 -19.83
C ILE A 745 17.33 23.38 -21.01
N SER A 746 18.36 24.16 -21.33
CA SER A 746 18.41 25.03 -22.51
C SER A 746 19.33 24.48 -23.59
N SER A 747 19.38 25.15 -24.74
CA SER A 747 20.30 24.78 -25.81
C SER A 747 21.77 24.94 -25.40
N SER A 748 22.11 25.89 -24.52
CA SER A 748 23.44 26.04 -23.93
C SER A 748 23.53 25.31 -22.56
N TYR A 749 24.76 24.95 -22.16
CA TYR A 749 25.02 24.23 -20.91
C TYR A 749 24.78 25.13 -19.70
N ASP A 750 24.00 24.61 -18.75
CA ASP A 750 23.75 25.19 -17.42
C ASP A 750 23.30 26.65 -17.41
N SER A 751 22.69 27.11 -18.51
CA SER A 751 22.25 28.51 -18.69
C SER A 751 20.74 28.72 -18.58
N GLY A 752 19.95 27.64 -18.48
CA GLY A 752 18.51 27.77 -18.42
C GLY A 752 17.97 28.30 -17.08
N PRO A 753 16.71 28.74 -17.04
CA PRO A 753 16.09 29.28 -15.83
C PRO A 753 16.18 28.34 -14.63
N VAL A 754 16.53 28.86 -13.46
CA VAL A 754 16.75 28.10 -12.22
C VAL A 754 15.47 28.02 -11.39
N LEU A 755 15.07 26.80 -11.01
CA LEU A 755 13.90 26.54 -10.17
C LEU A 755 14.25 26.57 -8.68
N ASP A 756 15.39 25.99 -8.31
CA ASP A 756 15.79 25.82 -6.92
C ASP A 756 17.32 25.76 -6.78
N ILE A 757 17.84 26.30 -5.69
CA ILE A 757 19.25 26.21 -5.30
C ILE A 757 19.31 25.85 -3.82
N ARG A 758 19.99 24.76 -3.49
CA ARG A 758 20.23 24.34 -2.10
C ARG A 758 21.68 24.03 -1.89
N THR A 759 22.22 24.48 -0.76
CA THR A 759 23.63 24.34 -0.41
C THR A 759 23.83 23.77 0.98
N ALA A 760 25.01 23.21 1.22
CA ALA A 760 25.51 22.84 2.52
C ALA A 760 26.95 23.38 2.71
N PRO A 761 27.42 23.53 3.96
CA PRO A 761 28.80 23.90 4.24
C PRO A 761 29.78 22.95 3.55
N ILE A 762 30.91 23.49 3.06
CA ILE A 762 32.00 22.67 2.53
C ILE A 762 32.85 22.14 3.68
N ASP A 763 33.06 20.83 3.73
CA ASP A 763 34.04 20.23 4.63
C ASP A 763 35.41 20.14 3.93
N TYR A 764 36.27 21.12 4.22
CA TYR A 764 37.61 21.23 3.66
C TYR A 764 38.59 20.14 4.14
N GLN A 765 38.22 19.30 5.12
CA GLN A 765 39.04 18.15 5.51
C GLN A 765 38.87 16.96 4.55
N LYS A 766 37.76 16.93 3.81
CA LYS A 766 37.46 15.88 2.84
C LYS A 766 38.06 16.20 1.48
N SER A 767 38.38 15.15 0.73
CA SER A 767 38.60 15.30 -0.72
C SER A 767 37.28 15.66 -1.41
N MET A 768 37.37 16.28 -2.59
CA MET A 768 36.20 16.70 -3.36
C MET A 768 35.22 15.54 -3.58
N LEU A 769 35.70 14.37 -4.04
CA LEU A 769 34.84 13.22 -4.30
C LEU A 769 34.22 12.67 -3.01
N HIS A 770 34.93 12.69 -1.87
CA HIS A 770 34.37 12.27 -0.59
C HIS A 770 33.28 13.25 -0.11
N TYR A 771 33.51 14.56 -0.22
CA TYR A 771 32.54 15.60 0.13
C TYR A 771 31.26 15.52 -0.73
N MET A 772 31.37 15.11 -2.00
CA MET A 772 30.19 14.86 -2.83
C MET A 772 29.21 13.84 -2.21
N GLY A 773 29.71 12.93 -1.35
CA GLY A 773 28.92 12.01 -0.54
C GLY A 773 27.99 12.69 0.47
N ASP A 774 28.35 13.87 0.96
CA ASP A 774 27.55 14.64 1.92
C ASP A 774 26.50 15.51 1.23
N VAL A 775 26.77 15.96 0.00
CA VAL A 775 25.94 16.96 -0.70
C VAL A 775 24.94 16.33 -1.68
N TYR A 776 25.21 15.15 -2.24
CA TYR A 776 24.27 14.49 -3.16
C TYR A 776 22.85 14.26 -2.58
N PRO A 777 22.64 14.00 -1.27
CA PRO A 777 21.30 13.85 -0.70
C PRO A 777 20.43 15.11 -0.88
N ILE A 778 21.04 16.30 -0.94
CA ILE A 778 20.32 17.55 -1.21
C ILE A 778 19.69 17.49 -2.60
N GLY A 779 20.46 17.11 -3.62
CA GLY A 779 19.96 17.02 -4.98
C GLY A 779 18.86 15.97 -5.14
N VAL A 780 18.92 14.91 -4.35
CA VAL A 780 17.88 13.89 -4.26
C VAL A 780 16.56 14.47 -3.73
N GLU A 781 16.58 15.28 -2.67
CA GLU A 781 15.38 15.94 -2.15
C GLU A 781 14.83 16.99 -3.12
N MET A 782 15.69 17.74 -3.80
CA MET A 782 15.27 18.71 -4.82
C MET A 782 14.46 18.05 -5.96
N VAL A 783 14.89 16.88 -6.42
CA VAL A 783 14.16 16.12 -7.46
C VAL A 783 12.82 15.64 -6.92
N LEU A 784 12.75 15.13 -5.69
CA LEU A 784 11.48 14.70 -5.09
C LEU A 784 10.48 15.85 -4.95
N ASP A 785 10.94 17.03 -4.51
CA ASP A 785 10.09 18.21 -4.36
C ASP A 785 9.57 18.70 -5.72
N ALA A 786 10.42 18.69 -6.74
CA ALA A 786 10.02 19.02 -8.11
C ALA A 786 8.97 18.03 -8.66
N VAL A 787 9.18 16.73 -8.44
CA VAL A 787 8.21 15.69 -8.82
C VAL A 787 6.88 15.88 -8.08
N GLU A 788 6.90 16.16 -6.78
CA GLU A 788 5.68 16.39 -5.99
C GLU A 788 4.91 17.63 -6.49
N ASN A 789 5.62 18.72 -6.82
CA ASN A 789 5.00 19.91 -7.40
C ASN A 789 4.36 19.61 -8.77
N LEU A 790 5.09 18.94 -9.68
CA LEU A 790 4.57 18.49 -10.98
C LEU A 790 3.36 17.56 -10.85
N ALA A 791 3.40 16.64 -9.89
CA ALA A 791 2.37 15.65 -9.67
C ALA A 791 1.08 16.27 -9.12
N ARG A 792 1.20 17.38 -8.38
CA ARG A 792 0.06 18.14 -7.87
C ARG A 792 -0.37 19.29 -8.79
N GLY A 793 0.28 19.45 -9.95
CA GLY A 793 0.01 20.55 -10.88
C GLY A 793 0.29 21.92 -10.27
N LYS A 794 1.24 22.01 -9.33
CA LYS A 794 1.69 23.28 -8.77
C LYS A 794 2.65 23.95 -9.74
N ASP A 795 2.60 25.28 -9.77
CA ASP A 795 3.57 26.07 -10.50
C ASP A 795 4.98 25.84 -9.93
N MET A 796 5.95 25.74 -10.83
CA MET A 796 7.37 25.71 -10.50
C MET A 796 8.00 26.97 -11.10
N PRO A 797 7.93 28.12 -10.40
CA PRO A 797 8.52 29.34 -10.90
C PRO A 797 10.02 29.14 -11.10
N ALA A 798 10.53 29.65 -12.21
CA ALA A 798 11.95 29.63 -12.53
C ALA A 798 12.44 31.06 -12.74
N VAL A 799 13.69 31.32 -12.35
CA VAL A 799 14.33 32.63 -12.44
C VAL A 799 15.40 32.59 -13.51
N GLU A 800 15.35 33.55 -14.44
CA GLU A 800 16.41 33.73 -15.43
C GLU A 800 17.75 34.01 -14.76
N GLN A 801 18.81 33.45 -15.32
CA GLN A 801 20.15 33.61 -14.77
C GLN A 801 20.73 34.99 -15.12
N ASP A 802 21.37 35.64 -14.14
CA ASP A 802 22.13 36.86 -14.38
C ASP A 802 23.45 36.54 -15.10
N GLU A 803 23.49 36.85 -16.40
CA GLU A 803 24.66 36.60 -17.24
C GLU A 803 25.89 37.40 -16.80
N ALA A 804 25.75 38.53 -16.12
CA ALA A 804 26.91 39.28 -15.61
C ALA A 804 27.63 38.55 -14.46
N ARG A 805 26.92 37.64 -13.78
CA ARG A 805 27.46 36.81 -12.69
C ARG A 805 27.82 35.40 -13.16
N SER A 806 27.60 35.08 -14.43
CA SER A 806 27.82 33.75 -14.95
C SER A 806 29.30 33.45 -15.14
N ARG A 807 29.72 32.24 -14.73
CA ARG A 807 31.07 31.74 -14.99
C ARG A 807 30.97 30.31 -15.46
N TYR A 808 31.58 30.03 -16.62
CA TYR A 808 31.62 28.70 -17.20
C TYR A 808 32.99 28.07 -16.98
N TYR A 809 33.01 26.87 -16.40
CA TYR A 809 34.22 26.11 -16.11
C TYR A 809 34.34 24.89 -17.01
N THR A 810 35.48 24.78 -17.69
CA THR A 810 35.91 23.54 -18.36
C THR A 810 36.71 22.66 -17.39
N PHE A 811 37.12 21.48 -17.86
CA PHE A 811 38.09 20.63 -17.14
C PHE A 811 39.32 21.46 -16.71
N PRO A 812 39.84 21.25 -15.49
CA PRO A 812 40.99 22.00 -14.97
C PRO A 812 42.21 21.94 -15.89
N THR A 813 42.89 23.08 -16.04
CA THR A 813 44.24 23.14 -16.62
C THR A 813 45.29 22.65 -15.61
N GLU A 814 46.51 22.38 -16.06
CA GLU A 814 47.59 21.97 -15.15
C GLU A 814 47.92 23.07 -14.13
N GLU A 815 47.87 24.34 -14.53
CA GLU A 815 48.05 25.49 -13.63
C GLU A 815 46.97 25.52 -12.52
N GLU A 816 45.72 25.22 -12.87
CA GLU A 816 44.62 25.18 -11.90
C GLU A 816 44.74 23.97 -10.95
N LEU A 817 45.27 22.85 -11.43
CA LEU A 817 45.62 21.69 -10.59
C LEU A 817 46.80 22.01 -9.66
N GLU A 818 47.77 22.80 -10.09
CA GLU A 818 48.86 23.25 -9.23
C GLU A 818 48.36 24.18 -8.12
N VAL A 819 47.48 25.13 -8.45
CA VAL A 819 46.81 25.98 -7.44
C VAL A 819 46.01 25.13 -6.44
N MET A 820 45.36 24.07 -6.92
CA MET A 820 44.65 23.11 -6.08
C MET A 820 45.61 22.43 -5.09
N ARG A 821 46.77 21.95 -5.57
CA ARG A 821 47.82 21.33 -4.74
C ARG A 821 48.32 22.30 -3.67
N GLN A 822 48.65 23.53 -4.05
CA GLN A 822 49.14 24.57 -3.12
C GLN A 822 48.11 24.92 -2.03
N LYS A 823 46.81 24.85 -2.37
CA LYS A 823 45.72 25.09 -1.43
C LYS A 823 45.34 23.86 -0.60
N GLY A 824 46.03 22.73 -0.79
CA GLY A 824 45.77 21.48 -0.06
C GLY A 824 44.43 20.81 -0.43
N VAL A 825 43.83 21.17 -1.57
CA VAL A 825 42.57 20.57 -2.03
C VAL A 825 42.87 19.25 -2.73
N ARG A 826 42.24 18.16 -2.29
CA ARG A 826 42.41 16.82 -2.89
C ARG A 826 41.20 16.45 -3.73
N LEU A 827 41.38 15.88 -4.91
CA LEU A 827 40.25 15.37 -5.71
C LEU A 827 39.68 14.08 -5.13
N VAL A 828 40.56 13.16 -4.73
CA VAL A 828 40.21 11.82 -4.26
C VAL A 828 40.91 11.53 -2.93
N ASP A 829 40.23 10.76 -2.09
CA ASP A 829 40.82 10.04 -0.97
C ASP A 829 40.37 8.58 -1.12
N ALA A 830 41.28 7.71 -1.53
CA ALA A 830 40.96 6.33 -1.91
C ALA A 830 40.25 5.55 -0.80
N GLY A 831 40.71 5.70 0.45
CA GLY A 831 40.15 5.01 1.60
C GLY A 831 38.73 5.48 1.90
N ALA A 832 38.49 6.79 1.82
CA ALA A 832 37.16 7.34 2.04
C ALA A 832 36.17 6.90 0.94
N VAL A 833 36.59 6.90 -0.33
CA VAL A 833 35.72 6.51 -1.45
C VAL A 833 35.44 5.00 -1.44
N GLU A 834 36.41 4.18 -1.04
CA GLU A 834 36.19 2.75 -0.76
C GLU A 834 35.05 2.55 0.24
N GLU A 835 35.07 3.26 1.37
CA GLU A 835 34.02 3.14 2.38
C GLU A 835 32.65 3.60 1.87
N VAL A 836 32.58 4.66 1.05
CA VAL A 836 31.33 5.08 0.40
C VAL A 836 30.80 3.96 -0.51
N LEU A 837 31.65 3.35 -1.34
CA LEU A 837 31.26 2.29 -2.28
C LEU A 837 30.80 1.02 -1.55
N VAL A 838 31.60 0.54 -0.60
CA VAL A 838 31.32 -0.69 0.17
C VAL A 838 30.09 -0.48 1.05
N GLY A 839 30.01 0.64 1.76
CA GLY A 839 28.89 0.97 2.65
C GLY A 839 27.57 1.15 1.91
N SER A 840 27.60 1.60 0.65
CA SER A 840 26.41 1.78 -0.17
C SER A 840 25.90 0.46 -0.76
N PHE A 841 26.78 -0.31 -1.39
CA PHE A 841 26.36 -1.45 -2.23
C PHE A 841 26.47 -2.83 -1.54
N ALA A 842 26.94 -2.89 -0.29
CA ALA A 842 27.00 -4.14 0.45
C ALA A 842 26.55 -4.03 1.92
N GLY A 843 25.80 -5.02 2.37
CA GLY A 843 25.41 -5.24 3.77
C GLY A 843 25.93 -6.56 4.30
N GLY A 844 26.03 -6.68 5.63
CA GLY A 844 26.42 -7.92 6.31
C GLY A 844 27.70 -8.55 5.75
N GLU A 845 27.63 -9.85 5.48
CA GLU A 845 28.75 -10.67 4.97
C GLU A 845 29.24 -10.25 3.58
N GLY A 846 28.40 -9.58 2.79
CA GLY A 846 28.79 -9.07 1.45
C GLY A 846 29.81 -7.94 1.49
N ARG A 847 29.94 -7.23 2.63
CA ARG A 847 30.86 -6.09 2.76
C ARG A 847 32.30 -6.49 2.61
N ASP A 848 32.71 -7.59 3.25
CA ASP A 848 34.11 -8.01 3.21
C ASP A 848 34.52 -8.50 1.82
N ALA A 849 33.61 -9.18 1.11
CA ALA A 849 33.85 -9.62 -0.25
C ALA A 849 33.99 -8.43 -1.21
N LEU A 850 33.07 -7.46 -1.15
CA LEU A 850 33.13 -6.26 -1.97
C LEU A 850 34.37 -5.42 -1.64
N ARG A 851 34.70 -5.26 -0.35
CA ARG A 851 35.90 -4.54 0.10
C ARG A 851 37.18 -5.16 -0.43
N ARG A 852 37.31 -6.50 -0.42
CA ARG A 852 38.46 -7.19 -1.02
C ARG A 852 38.58 -6.91 -2.51
N LEU A 853 37.48 -6.96 -3.25
CA LEU A 853 37.45 -6.63 -4.67
C LEU A 853 37.90 -5.19 -4.92
N VAL A 854 37.31 -4.22 -4.21
CA VAL A 854 37.64 -2.80 -4.35
C VAL A 854 39.11 -2.56 -4.05
N ARG A 855 39.64 -3.07 -2.94
CA ARG A 855 41.07 -2.95 -2.60
C ARG A 855 41.99 -3.58 -3.61
N ALA A 856 41.60 -4.69 -4.23
CA ALA A 856 42.39 -5.34 -5.27
C ALA A 856 42.42 -4.50 -6.55
N ALA A 857 41.26 -3.98 -6.97
CA ALA A 857 41.14 -3.10 -8.13
C ALA A 857 41.92 -1.79 -7.94
N VAL A 858 41.81 -1.17 -6.76
CA VAL A 858 42.54 0.06 -6.40
C VAL A 858 44.06 -0.18 -6.44
N ARG A 859 44.54 -1.27 -5.82
CA ARG A 859 45.98 -1.62 -5.87
C ARG A 859 46.47 -1.82 -7.30
N LYS A 860 45.75 -2.63 -8.09
CA LYS A 860 46.07 -2.87 -9.50
C LYS A 860 46.12 -1.58 -10.31
N TRP A 861 45.21 -0.65 -10.04
CA TRP A 861 45.22 0.64 -10.72
C TRP A 861 46.48 1.45 -10.38
N TYR A 862 46.82 1.63 -9.11
CA TYR A 862 48.06 2.33 -8.72
C TYR A 862 49.32 1.67 -9.28
N ASP A 863 49.42 0.34 -9.25
CA ASP A 863 50.55 -0.40 -9.82
C ASP A 863 50.71 -0.15 -11.33
N SER A 864 49.59 -0.06 -12.06
CA SER A 864 49.59 0.26 -13.49
C SER A 864 50.09 1.69 -13.77
N GLN A 865 49.77 2.64 -12.89
CA GLN A 865 50.21 4.03 -13.05
C GLN A 865 51.73 4.17 -12.82
N VAL A 866 52.30 3.40 -11.90
CA VAL A 866 53.77 3.35 -11.68
C VAL A 866 54.48 2.76 -12.90
N THR A 867 53.90 1.71 -13.51
CA THR A 867 54.46 1.06 -14.70
C THR A 867 54.39 1.96 -15.94
N GLU A 868 53.28 2.69 -16.12
CA GLU A 868 53.14 3.69 -17.19
C GLU A 868 54.11 4.88 -17.00
N ALA A 869 54.35 5.33 -15.77
CA ALA A 869 55.33 6.37 -15.49
C ALA A 869 56.77 5.93 -15.78
N ALA A 870 57.09 4.65 -15.58
CA ALA A 870 58.41 4.08 -15.87
C ALA A 870 58.68 3.85 -17.37
N THR A 871 57.66 3.89 -18.22
CA THR A 871 57.76 3.61 -19.67
C THR A 871 57.57 4.83 -20.56
N GLN A 872 57.32 6.02 -20.01
CA GLN A 872 57.38 7.27 -20.76
C GLN A 872 58.84 7.70 -20.95
N PRO A 873 59.36 7.82 -22.19
CA PRO A 873 60.71 8.32 -22.41
C PRO A 873 60.75 9.79 -21.95
N ASN A 874 61.74 10.12 -21.09
CA ASN A 874 62.04 11.49 -20.68
C ASN A 874 62.09 12.38 -21.93
N ALA A 875 61.13 13.31 -22.05
CA ALA A 875 61.11 14.35 -23.06
C ALA A 875 61.95 15.54 -22.59
#